data_AF-A0A517TUK4-F1
#
_entry.id   AF-A0A517TUK4-F1
#
_cell.length_a   1.000
_cell.length_b   1.000
_cell.length_c   1.000
_cell.angle_alpha   90.00
_cell.angle_beta   90.00
_cell.angle_gamma   90.00
#
_symmetry.space_group_name_H-M   'P 1'
#
loop_
_entity.id
_entity.type
_entity.pdbx_description
1 polymer ?
#
loop_
_entity_poly.entity_id
_entity_poly.type
_entity_poly.pdbx_seq_one_letter_code
_entity_poly.pdbx_strand_id
1 'polypeptide(L)'
;MARRYSVYSNPLLAAAVALFLGAATASPSEAQITRALGVDVSAWQGNIAQSTWDTFYSTANRKFAFLRASRGGTTGYYNQNDSDNSDGLNTLSQRYDDPYFVQNITRATKAGIFTGSYHFNRADIVASTLNSNGIANTGADEADHFLQMAGAWMRPGYMLPVLDLEAGASQHSTTSLSNWSVEFSNRIFQVMGIRPIIYVNSSYANSEVNSTVAASMPNLWIARPTTGDPLTSEPPPALPTYPNVYGVWNPAYPNTPSPAPWKFWQYSTTGGIPGYGGNIDKNAANGGIEFVKDYLVPAIWMNDSNGEWTTMANWNSGIAPVEPVQGPGQVARVGGTWTTGSVPARPAQRLPGVDDAVRGVDGQNDTVILNRPNANITVTLSSGSHNIRKLYVNETLAITGGSLTVNYLPSADSTPFAAQFSGAVSLSGSAEFSVHTLQVDSTRTFTIDGGHLTANKINLMPHASTPAKLLLGGDLDFTPLADAAAVIGNGSGAGLAGRVDLGGGNRTLNVADGAAAVDLTISVPVLNGGLVKTGAGALALTGANAYAGDTAVEQGSLALGTPFLANGADVKLLTGATLGLNFAGTDVIDSLFIDGVSQAAGVWGALGSGAEFTSPLLTGTGLLQVTTFVAPPSPADFNLDGFVDADDLLVWQTNLGMAGDATLANGDANGDLQVDGNDLLIWQAEYTGPAPVTTAVPEPSGWALFLVMAATLPALRRLPQHPAW
;
A
#
# COMPACT_ATOMS: atom_id res chain seq x y z
N MET A 1 56.87 18.00 -18.00
CA MET A 1 58.27 17.68 -17.63
C MET A 1 58.56 18.27 -16.26
N ALA A 2 58.51 17.48 -15.20
CA ALA A 2 59.16 17.80 -13.93
C ALA A 2 59.42 16.49 -13.17
N ARG A 3 60.67 16.29 -12.80
CA ARG A 3 61.25 15.10 -12.16
C ARG A 3 61.03 15.12 -10.65
N ARG A 4 60.79 13.90 -10.12
CA ARG A 4 61.43 13.24 -8.96
C ARG A 4 61.88 14.10 -7.76
N TYR A 5 61.54 13.71 -6.52
CA TYR A 5 62.28 12.70 -5.72
C TYR A 5 61.71 12.56 -4.30
N SER A 6 61.81 11.32 -3.83
CA SER A 6 61.57 10.77 -2.50
C SER A 6 62.45 11.37 -1.39
N VAL A 7 61.91 11.44 -0.16
CA VAL A 7 62.70 11.31 1.07
C VAL A 7 62.01 10.29 1.97
N TYR A 8 62.78 9.27 2.35
CA TYR A 8 62.45 8.17 3.26
C TYR A 8 62.73 8.55 4.73
N SER A 9 61.85 8.07 5.64
CA SER A 9 62.12 7.49 6.99
C SER A 9 62.76 8.39 8.07
N ASN A 10 62.46 8.36 9.38
CA ASN A 10 61.82 7.44 10.33
C ASN A 10 61.77 8.17 11.72
N PRO A 11 61.36 7.56 12.86
CA PRO A 11 60.02 7.24 13.36
C PRO A 11 59.72 7.98 14.70
N LEU A 12 58.60 7.62 15.35
CA LEU A 12 58.21 7.95 16.74
C LEU A 12 57.44 9.26 16.97
N LEU A 13 56.12 9.22 16.76
CA LEU A 13 55.15 9.65 17.78
C LEU A 13 53.72 9.28 17.34
N ALA A 14 52.86 9.02 18.34
CA ALA A 14 51.41 8.82 18.26
C ALA A 14 50.91 7.45 17.78
N ALA A 15 51.05 6.46 18.66
CA ALA A 15 50.10 5.35 18.72
C ALA A 15 48.83 5.81 19.50
N ALA A 16 47.68 5.32 19.03
CA ALA A 16 46.39 5.24 19.71
C ALA A 16 45.40 6.43 19.65
N VAL A 17 45.09 6.94 18.44
CA VAL A 17 43.72 7.42 18.11
C VAL A 17 43.48 7.23 16.60
N ALA A 18 42.95 6.08 16.19
CA ALA A 18 42.25 5.88 14.91
C ALA A 18 41.81 4.41 14.78
N LEU A 19 40.69 4.06 15.41
CA LEU A 19 40.03 2.77 15.17
C LEU A 19 38.50 2.95 15.15
N PHE A 20 38.04 3.98 14.43
CA PHE A 20 36.63 4.15 14.06
C PHE A 20 36.54 5.04 12.81
N LEU A 21 36.90 4.48 11.65
CA LEU A 21 36.49 5.00 10.33
C LEU A 21 36.82 3.93 9.30
N GLY A 22 35.80 3.25 8.80
CA GLY A 22 35.97 2.24 7.75
C GLY A 22 35.07 1.01 7.82
N ALA A 23 33.92 1.06 8.49
CA ALA A 23 32.81 0.20 8.07
C ALA A 23 32.22 0.85 6.80
N ALA A 24 32.91 0.69 5.67
CA ALA A 24 32.24 0.81 4.39
C ALA A 24 31.10 -0.22 4.45
N THR A 25 29.87 0.28 4.48
CA THR A 25 28.69 -0.52 4.24
C THR A 25 28.87 -1.14 2.86
N ALA A 26 29.41 -2.35 2.81
CA ALA A 26 29.19 -3.21 1.67
C ALA A 26 27.67 -3.39 1.63
N SER A 27 27.02 -2.65 0.74
CA SER A 27 25.64 -2.95 0.37
C SER A 27 25.61 -4.45 0.11
N PRO A 28 24.73 -5.23 0.77
CA PRO A 28 24.61 -6.64 0.43
C PRO A 28 24.40 -6.70 -1.08
N SER A 29 25.24 -7.46 -1.78
CA SER A 29 25.03 -7.74 -3.19
C SER A 29 23.61 -8.30 -3.30
N GLU A 30 22.69 -7.56 -3.92
CA GLU A 30 21.35 -8.08 -4.19
C GLU A 30 21.53 -9.38 -4.96
N ALA A 31 21.21 -10.50 -4.32
CA ALA A 31 21.25 -11.79 -4.98
C ALA A 31 20.34 -11.69 -6.20
N GLN A 32 20.88 -11.92 -7.40
CA GLN A 32 20.11 -11.86 -8.63
C GLN A 32 18.93 -12.83 -8.51
N ILE A 33 17.71 -12.28 -8.48
CA ILE A 33 16.49 -13.07 -8.35
C ILE A 33 16.43 -14.03 -9.54
N THR A 34 16.33 -15.33 -9.25
CA THR A 34 16.26 -16.36 -10.30
C THR A 34 14.95 -16.19 -11.07
N ARG A 35 15.06 -16.05 -12.40
CA ARG A 35 13.90 -15.82 -13.26
C ARG A 35 12.90 -16.98 -13.20
N ALA A 36 11.62 -16.64 -13.18
CA ALA A 36 10.58 -17.61 -13.41
C ALA A 36 10.61 -18.09 -14.86
N LEU A 37 10.38 -19.39 -15.08
CA LEU A 37 10.28 -19.98 -16.41
C LEU A 37 8.81 -20.30 -16.75
N GLY A 38 8.51 -20.29 -18.03
CA GLY A 38 7.19 -20.59 -18.57
C GLY A 38 7.25 -21.28 -19.92
N VAL A 39 6.07 -21.48 -20.50
CA VAL A 39 5.86 -22.02 -21.85
C VAL A 39 4.81 -21.21 -22.57
N ASP A 40 4.75 -21.33 -23.88
CA ASP A 40 3.56 -20.95 -24.62
C ASP A 40 3.15 -22.09 -25.57
N VAL A 41 1.84 -22.30 -25.69
CA VAL A 41 1.29 -23.43 -26.43
C VAL A 41 0.07 -23.05 -27.23
N SER A 42 -0.19 -23.84 -28.26
CA SER A 42 -1.35 -23.73 -29.14
C SER A 42 -1.88 -25.11 -29.51
N ALA A 43 -2.80 -25.18 -30.48
CA ALA A 43 -3.27 -26.44 -31.03
C ALA A 43 -2.17 -27.37 -31.54
N TRP A 44 -0.99 -26.85 -31.88
CA TRP A 44 0.15 -27.66 -32.31
C TRP A 44 0.68 -28.60 -31.22
N GLN A 45 0.49 -28.24 -29.95
CA GLN A 45 0.90 -29.11 -28.84
C GLN A 45 -0.15 -30.16 -28.48
N GLY A 46 -1.34 -30.09 -29.09
CA GLY A 46 -2.42 -31.06 -28.94
C GLY A 46 -3.14 -31.01 -27.59
N ASN A 47 -3.82 -32.11 -27.26
CA ASN A 47 -4.61 -32.24 -26.02
C ASN A 47 -3.71 -32.59 -24.83
N ILE A 48 -3.14 -31.58 -24.16
CA ILE A 48 -2.26 -31.80 -23.00
C ILE A 48 -3.10 -32.22 -21.79
N ALA A 49 -2.80 -33.39 -21.21
CA ALA A 49 -3.50 -33.94 -20.05
C ALA A 49 -3.21 -33.16 -18.76
N GLN A 50 -4.09 -33.25 -17.75
CA GLN A 50 -3.87 -32.61 -16.44
C GLN A 50 -2.55 -33.04 -15.79
N SER A 51 -2.24 -34.34 -15.78
CA SER A 51 -0.98 -34.86 -15.22
C SER A 51 0.26 -34.31 -15.89
N THR A 52 0.17 -33.95 -17.18
CA THR A 52 1.25 -33.28 -17.90
C THR A 52 1.40 -31.83 -17.44
N TRP A 53 0.29 -31.10 -17.29
CA TRP A 53 0.31 -29.74 -16.71
C TRP A 53 0.84 -29.74 -15.27
N ASP A 54 0.47 -30.73 -14.45
CA ASP A 54 1.02 -30.91 -13.10
C ASP A 54 2.53 -31.17 -13.14
N THR A 55 3.00 -31.94 -14.13
CA THR A 55 4.43 -32.17 -14.37
C THR A 55 5.15 -30.89 -14.81
N PHE A 56 4.49 -30.05 -15.62
CA PHE A 56 5.04 -28.75 -16.03
C PHE A 56 5.30 -27.86 -14.81
N TYR A 57 4.34 -27.78 -13.89
CA TYR A 57 4.48 -26.98 -12.67
C TYR A 57 5.55 -27.53 -11.71
N SER A 58 5.48 -28.83 -11.42
CA SER A 58 6.28 -29.48 -10.38
C SER A 58 7.71 -29.82 -10.83
N THR A 59 7.86 -30.49 -11.97
CA THR A 59 9.12 -31.10 -12.40
C THR A 59 9.82 -30.28 -13.47
N ALA A 60 9.07 -29.74 -14.43
CA ALA A 60 9.65 -28.90 -15.48
C ALA A 60 9.87 -27.44 -15.06
N ASN A 61 9.45 -27.07 -13.83
CA ASN A 61 9.56 -25.73 -13.24
C ASN A 61 8.95 -24.61 -14.11
N ARG A 62 7.76 -24.85 -14.67
CA ARG A 62 7.00 -23.84 -15.44
C ARG A 62 5.96 -23.20 -14.54
N LYS A 63 6.13 -21.90 -14.29
CA LYS A 63 5.31 -21.12 -13.35
C LYS A 63 4.31 -20.20 -14.05
N PHE A 64 4.54 -19.93 -15.33
CA PHE A 64 3.58 -19.22 -16.17
C PHE A 64 3.41 -19.87 -17.54
N ALA A 65 2.28 -19.59 -18.20
CA ALA A 65 2.01 -20.02 -19.55
C ALA A 65 1.19 -19.01 -20.36
N PHE A 66 1.46 -18.88 -21.65
CA PHE A 66 0.59 -18.17 -22.59
C PHE A 66 -0.04 -19.16 -23.58
N LEU A 67 -1.36 -19.13 -23.72
CA LEU A 67 -2.09 -20.11 -24.51
C LEU A 67 -2.80 -19.43 -25.68
N ARG A 68 -2.65 -19.95 -26.90
CA ARG A 68 -3.39 -19.40 -28.03
C ARG A 68 -4.87 -19.59 -27.79
N ALA A 69 -5.62 -18.50 -27.80
CA ALA A 69 -7.07 -18.58 -27.77
C ALA A 69 -7.65 -18.49 -29.18
N SER A 70 -7.10 -17.58 -29.99
CA SER A 70 -7.68 -17.20 -31.28
C SER A 70 -6.63 -16.71 -32.27
N ARG A 71 -7.02 -16.68 -33.54
CA ARG A 71 -6.26 -16.09 -34.65
C ARG A 71 -7.21 -15.43 -35.64
N GLY A 72 -6.88 -14.22 -36.09
CA GLY A 72 -7.59 -13.50 -37.16
C GLY A 72 -8.92 -12.85 -36.73
N GLY A 73 -9.61 -12.18 -37.65
CA GLY A 73 -10.82 -11.38 -37.40
C GLY A 73 -12.14 -12.14 -37.41
N THR A 74 -13.26 -11.43 -37.51
CA THR A 74 -14.62 -12.02 -37.53
C THR A 74 -15.11 -12.42 -38.93
N THR A 75 -14.33 -12.14 -39.97
CA THR A 75 -14.63 -12.60 -41.34
C THR A 75 -13.91 -13.91 -41.68
N GLY A 76 -14.58 -14.81 -42.40
CA GLY A 76 -13.96 -16.01 -42.97
C GLY A 76 -14.45 -17.40 -42.49
N TYR A 77 -14.11 -18.45 -43.27
CA TYR A 77 -14.45 -19.87 -43.06
C TYR A 77 -13.18 -20.73 -42.98
N TYR A 78 -12.94 -21.46 -41.89
CA TYR A 78 -11.77 -22.36 -41.78
C TYR A 78 -12.18 -23.79 -41.45
N ASN A 79 -11.69 -24.76 -42.23
CA ASN A 79 -11.84 -26.19 -41.96
C ASN A 79 -10.49 -26.81 -41.55
N GLN A 80 -10.28 -27.07 -40.25
CA GLN A 80 -9.03 -27.70 -39.77
C GLN A 80 -8.82 -29.13 -40.27
N ASN A 81 -9.89 -29.82 -40.67
CA ASN A 81 -9.82 -31.17 -41.21
C ASN A 81 -9.33 -31.20 -42.67
N ASP A 82 -9.14 -30.02 -43.28
CA ASP A 82 -8.47 -29.84 -44.57
C ASP A 82 -7.27 -28.88 -44.41
N SER A 83 -6.38 -29.17 -43.46
CA SER A 83 -5.19 -28.33 -43.20
C SER A 83 -4.30 -28.12 -44.43
N ASP A 84 -4.35 -29.07 -45.36
CA ASP A 84 -3.60 -29.05 -46.61
C ASP A 84 -4.25 -28.13 -47.68
N ASN A 85 -5.42 -27.57 -47.37
CA ASN A 85 -6.22 -26.71 -48.25
C ASN A 85 -6.50 -27.39 -49.60
N SER A 86 -6.81 -28.68 -49.56
CA SER A 86 -7.01 -29.56 -50.71
C SER A 86 -8.10 -29.04 -51.65
N ASP A 87 -9.12 -28.37 -51.09
CA ASP A 87 -10.24 -27.78 -51.85
C ASP A 87 -10.03 -26.29 -52.18
N GLY A 88 -8.91 -25.69 -51.77
CA GLY A 88 -8.62 -24.25 -51.99
C GLY A 88 -9.50 -23.29 -51.18
N LEU A 89 -10.32 -23.80 -50.26
CA LEU A 89 -11.30 -23.03 -49.47
C LEU A 89 -10.71 -22.42 -48.19
N ASN A 90 -9.64 -23.01 -47.65
CA ASN A 90 -8.88 -22.46 -46.52
C ASN A 90 -7.97 -21.34 -47.05
N THR A 91 -8.38 -20.09 -46.86
CA THR A 91 -7.71 -18.97 -47.53
C THR A 91 -6.78 -18.16 -46.65
N LEU A 92 -6.55 -18.66 -45.44
CA LEU A 92 -5.85 -17.94 -44.38
C LEU A 92 -6.53 -16.60 -44.02
N SER A 93 -7.61 -16.14 -44.65
CA SER A 93 -8.28 -14.86 -44.34
C SER A 93 -9.04 -14.77 -43.00
N GLN A 94 -8.99 -15.80 -42.13
CA GLN A 94 -10.25 -16.23 -41.48
C GLN A 94 -10.15 -16.52 -39.98
N ARG A 95 -11.23 -16.15 -39.26
CA ARG A 95 -11.50 -16.44 -37.83
C ARG A 95 -11.12 -17.87 -37.45
N TYR A 96 -10.24 -18.04 -36.46
CA TYR A 96 -9.87 -19.34 -35.92
C TYR A 96 -9.85 -19.35 -34.40
N ASP A 97 -10.67 -20.21 -33.82
CA ASP A 97 -10.68 -20.55 -32.39
C ASP A 97 -9.73 -21.72 -32.16
N ASP A 98 -8.83 -21.63 -31.18
CA ASP A 98 -7.97 -22.77 -30.85
C ASP A 98 -8.80 -23.87 -30.12
N PRO A 99 -8.92 -25.09 -30.67
CA PRO A 99 -9.81 -26.13 -30.14
C PRO A 99 -9.40 -26.63 -28.75
N TYR A 100 -8.14 -26.38 -28.35
CA TYR A 100 -7.56 -26.82 -27.09
C TYR A 100 -7.44 -25.72 -26.02
N PHE A 101 -7.82 -24.47 -26.33
CA PHE A 101 -7.63 -23.34 -25.42
C PHE A 101 -8.33 -23.53 -24.07
N VAL A 102 -9.62 -23.84 -24.08
CA VAL A 102 -10.45 -23.90 -22.87
C VAL A 102 -9.95 -24.98 -21.89
N GLN A 103 -9.52 -26.13 -22.41
CA GLN A 103 -9.04 -27.23 -21.57
C GLN A 103 -7.64 -26.94 -21.06
N ASN A 104 -6.77 -26.37 -21.91
CA ASN A 104 -5.42 -25.99 -21.50
C ASN A 104 -5.45 -24.90 -20.43
N ILE A 105 -6.25 -23.84 -20.59
CA ILE A 105 -6.29 -22.75 -19.60
C ILE A 105 -6.85 -23.25 -18.25
N THR A 106 -7.88 -24.09 -18.27
CA THR A 106 -8.41 -24.71 -17.06
C THR A 106 -7.38 -25.61 -16.38
N ARG A 107 -6.71 -26.51 -17.13
CA ARG A 107 -5.77 -27.48 -16.56
C ARG A 107 -4.48 -26.84 -16.08
N ALA A 108 -3.95 -25.87 -16.82
CA ALA A 108 -2.75 -25.13 -16.44
C ALA A 108 -2.98 -24.31 -15.17
N THR A 109 -4.10 -23.58 -15.09
CA THR A 109 -4.48 -22.84 -13.88
C THR A 109 -4.65 -23.77 -12.68
N LYS A 110 -5.33 -24.91 -12.88
CA LYS A 110 -5.52 -25.92 -11.83
C LYS A 110 -4.20 -26.54 -11.34
N ALA A 111 -3.20 -26.65 -12.22
CA ALA A 111 -1.86 -27.11 -11.86
C ALA A 111 -1.05 -26.06 -11.07
N GLY A 112 -1.58 -24.85 -10.86
CA GLY A 112 -0.90 -23.73 -10.19
C GLY A 112 -0.05 -22.87 -11.12
N ILE A 113 -0.23 -22.98 -12.45
CA ILE A 113 0.51 -22.18 -13.43
C ILE A 113 -0.28 -20.89 -13.72
N PHE A 114 0.36 -19.74 -13.54
CA PHE A 114 -0.22 -18.45 -13.92
C PHE A 114 -0.38 -18.38 -15.43
N THR A 115 -1.62 -18.32 -15.90
CA THR A 115 -1.91 -18.55 -17.32
C THR A 115 -2.56 -17.33 -17.96
N GLY A 116 -2.06 -16.94 -19.13
CA GLY A 116 -2.64 -15.91 -20.00
C GLY A 116 -3.12 -16.48 -21.32
N SER A 117 -3.89 -15.68 -22.04
CA SER A 117 -4.33 -15.99 -23.41
C SER A 117 -3.60 -15.12 -24.41
N TYR A 118 -3.36 -15.62 -25.62
CA TYR A 118 -2.85 -14.81 -26.72
C TYR A 118 -3.71 -14.93 -27.99
N HIS A 119 -3.67 -13.86 -28.78
CA HIS A 119 -4.29 -13.77 -30.09
C HIS A 119 -3.22 -13.60 -31.17
N PHE A 120 -3.10 -14.56 -32.09
CA PHE A 120 -2.22 -14.44 -33.25
C PHE A 120 -2.86 -13.51 -34.27
N ASN A 121 -2.23 -12.36 -34.50
CA ASN A 121 -2.79 -11.33 -35.37
C ASN A 121 -2.84 -11.80 -36.83
N ARG A 122 -3.83 -11.35 -37.60
CA ARG A 122 -3.88 -11.50 -39.05
C ARG A 122 -4.14 -10.16 -39.75
N ALA A 123 -3.30 -9.18 -39.42
CA ALA A 123 -3.25 -7.89 -40.11
C ALA A 123 -2.81 -8.02 -41.58
N ASP A 124 -2.33 -9.19 -42.01
CA ASP A 124 -2.09 -9.51 -43.42
C ASP A 124 -3.38 -9.71 -44.24
N ILE A 125 -4.55 -9.75 -43.59
CA ILE A 125 -5.84 -9.88 -44.26
C ILE A 125 -6.39 -8.51 -44.61
N VAL A 126 -6.18 -8.14 -45.88
CA VAL A 126 -6.65 -6.90 -46.47
C VAL A 126 -7.82 -7.15 -47.42
N ALA A 127 -8.46 -6.08 -47.89
CA ALA A 127 -9.62 -6.18 -48.79
C ALA A 127 -9.36 -6.99 -50.07
N SER A 128 -8.11 -7.06 -50.54
CA SER A 128 -7.72 -7.84 -51.72
C SER A 128 -7.30 -9.29 -51.41
N THR A 129 -7.26 -9.71 -50.15
CA THR A 129 -6.94 -11.10 -49.80
C THR A 129 -8.01 -12.04 -50.36
N LEU A 130 -7.59 -13.17 -50.92
CA LEU A 130 -8.50 -14.21 -51.40
C LEU A 130 -9.53 -14.62 -50.33
N ASN A 131 -10.80 -14.68 -50.71
CA ASN A 131 -11.96 -15.01 -49.87
C ASN A 131 -12.15 -14.12 -48.62
N SER A 132 -11.57 -12.92 -48.59
CA SER A 132 -11.88 -11.89 -47.59
C SER A 132 -13.22 -11.19 -47.82
N ASN A 133 -13.85 -11.44 -48.99
CA ASN A 133 -15.07 -10.76 -49.44
C ASN A 133 -14.95 -9.23 -49.46
N GLY A 134 -13.75 -8.70 -49.69
CA GLY A 134 -13.50 -7.26 -49.71
C GLY A 134 -13.35 -6.63 -48.32
N ILE A 135 -13.34 -7.44 -47.25
CA ILE A 135 -13.29 -6.97 -45.87
C ILE A 135 -11.88 -7.24 -45.32
N ALA A 136 -11.20 -6.19 -44.87
CA ALA A 136 -9.93 -6.32 -44.16
C ALA A 136 -10.19 -6.61 -42.68
N ASN A 137 -9.29 -7.37 -42.05
CA ASN A 137 -9.28 -7.47 -40.60
C ASN A 137 -8.76 -6.16 -40.02
N THR A 138 -9.53 -5.54 -39.13
CA THR A 138 -9.08 -4.37 -38.36
C THR A 138 -8.60 -4.80 -36.98
N GLY A 139 -7.83 -3.95 -36.30
CA GLY A 139 -7.37 -4.26 -34.94
C GLY A 139 -8.56 -4.44 -33.99
N ALA A 140 -9.59 -3.62 -34.14
CA ALA A 140 -10.81 -3.72 -33.35
C ALA A 140 -11.58 -5.03 -33.62
N ASP A 141 -11.65 -5.47 -34.88
CA ASP A 141 -12.30 -6.72 -35.27
C ASP A 141 -11.60 -7.95 -34.65
N GLU A 142 -10.27 -8.00 -34.74
CA GLU A 142 -9.49 -9.08 -34.13
C GLU A 142 -9.55 -9.06 -32.60
N ALA A 143 -9.60 -7.87 -31.99
CA ALA A 143 -9.83 -7.73 -30.56
C ALA A 143 -11.23 -8.24 -30.15
N ASP A 144 -12.27 -7.97 -30.93
CA ASP A 144 -13.62 -8.48 -30.66
C ASP A 144 -13.69 -10.01 -30.76
N HIS A 145 -13.01 -10.61 -31.75
CA HIS A 145 -12.85 -12.06 -31.81
C HIS A 145 -12.10 -12.59 -30.57
N PHE A 146 -10.99 -11.96 -30.18
CA PHE A 146 -10.24 -12.37 -29.02
C PHE A 146 -11.06 -12.27 -27.72
N LEU A 147 -11.86 -11.22 -27.55
CA LEU A 147 -12.76 -11.05 -26.41
C LEU A 147 -13.85 -12.14 -26.40
N GLN A 148 -14.42 -12.47 -27.56
CA GLN A 148 -15.40 -13.56 -27.66
C GLN A 148 -14.79 -14.91 -27.29
N MET A 149 -13.50 -15.13 -27.53
CA MET A 149 -12.83 -16.40 -27.24
C MET A 149 -12.21 -16.52 -25.86
N ALA A 150 -11.62 -15.44 -25.37
CA ALA A 150 -10.80 -15.44 -24.16
C ALA A 150 -11.25 -14.45 -23.09
N GLY A 151 -12.24 -13.59 -23.37
CA GLY A 151 -12.70 -12.55 -22.43
C GLY A 151 -13.18 -13.10 -21.07
N ALA A 152 -13.64 -14.35 -21.03
CA ALA A 152 -13.94 -15.05 -19.78
C ALA A 152 -12.72 -15.18 -18.86
N TRP A 153 -11.49 -15.17 -19.37
CA TRP A 153 -10.25 -15.31 -18.60
C TRP A 153 -9.45 -14.01 -18.50
N MET A 154 -9.90 -12.89 -19.06
CA MET A 154 -9.24 -11.59 -18.91
C MET A 154 -9.66 -10.91 -17.59
N ARG A 155 -9.40 -11.57 -16.45
CA ARG A 155 -9.86 -11.17 -15.11
C ARG A 155 -8.89 -11.63 -14.00
N PRO A 156 -9.03 -11.15 -12.76
CA PRO A 156 -8.12 -11.49 -11.65
C PRO A 156 -7.92 -13.00 -11.46
N GLY A 157 -6.66 -13.39 -11.31
CA GLY A 157 -6.21 -14.79 -11.28
C GLY A 157 -5.61 -15.30 -12.60
N TYR A 158 -5.70 -14.53 -13.68
CA TYR A 158 -5.12 -14.84 -14.99
C TYR A 158 -4.10 -13.79 -15.39
N MET A 159 -3.12 -14.17 -16.21
CA MET A 159 -2.19 -13.20 -16.78
C MET A 159 -2.90 -12.29 -17.79
N LEU A 160 -2.35 -11.09 -17.96
CA LEU A 160 -2.80 -10.13 -18.98
C LEU A 160 -2.87 -10.82 -20.36
N PRO A 161 -3.88 -10.46 -21.18
CA PRO A 161 -3.99 -10.97 -22.55
C PRO A 161 -2.81 -10.50 -23.40
N VAL A 162 -2.47 -11.26 -24.44
CA VAL A 162 -1.34 -10.94 -25.33
C VAL A 162 -1.83 -10.73 -26.77
N LEU A 163 -1.37 -9.65 -27.40
CA LEU A 163 -1.35 -9.53 -28.85
C LEU A 163 -0.06 -10.17 -29.37
N ASP A 164 -0.19 -11.24 -30.14
CA ASP A 164 0.91 -11.87 -30.86
C ASP A 164 0.99 -11.26 -32.27
N LEU A 165 1.93 -10.33 -32.45
CA LEU A 165 2.08 -9.52 -33.67
C LEU A 165 3.23 -10.05 -34.54
N GLU A 166 2.87 -10.89 -35.51
CA GLU A 166 3.81 -11.55 -36.43
C GLU A 166 3.38 -11.50 -37.90
N ALA A 167 2.20 -10.97 -38.21
CA ALA A 167 1.69 -10.82 -39.57
C ALA A 167 1.39 -9.35 -39.94
N GLY A 168 1.34 -9.07 -41.25
CA GLY A 168 0.89 -7.78 -41.81
C GLY A 168 1.99 -6.83 -42.28
N ALA A 169 3.26 -7.09 -41.96
CA ALA A 169 4.39 -6.24 -42.33
C ALA A 169 4.52 -5.99 -43.86
N SER A 170 4.15 -6.97 -44.70
CA SER A 170 4.18 -6.80 -46.16
C SER A 170 2.98 -6.04 -46.74
N GLN A 171 1.86 -5.98 -46.01
CA GLN A 171 0.60 -5.38 -46.45
C GLN A 171 0.42 -3.96 -45.91
N HIS A 172 1.09 -3.66 -44.81
CA HIS A 172 0.98 -2.39 -44.09
C HIS A 172 2.30 -1.62 -44.12
N SER A 173 2.21 -0.29 -44.20
CA SER A 173 3.31 0.56 -43.74
C SER A 173 3.45 0.48 -42.22
N THR A 174 4.62 0.82 -41.68
CA THR A 174 4.88 0.93 -40.23
C THR A 174 3.78 1.72 -39.50
N THR A 175 3.33 2.83 -40.08
CA THR A 175 2.28 3.67 -39.49
C THR A 175 0.92 2.96 -39.49
N SER A 176 0.53 2.36 -40.61
CA SER A 176 -0.77 1.68 -40.70
C SER A 176 -0.83 0.41 -39.84
N LEU A 177 0.29 -0.33 -39.71
CA LEU A 177 0.35 -1.48 -38.82
C LEU A 177 0.31 -1.04 -37.36
N SER A 178 1.00 0.05 -37.02
CA SER A 178 0.93 0.63 -35.66
C SER A 178 -0.48 1.05 -35.30
N ASN A 179 -1.20 1.71 -36.21
CA ASN A 179 -2.59 2.11 -35.99
C ASN A 179 -3.49 0.88 -35.77
N TRP A 180 -3.32 -0.16 -36.59
CA TRP A 180 -4.03 -1.43 -36.41
C TRP A 180 -3.76 -2.04 -35.02
N SER A 181 -2.50 -2.09 -34.58
CA SER A 181 -2.14 -2.62 -33.25
C SER A 181 -2.70 -1.77 -32.10
N VAL A 182 -2.73 -0.44 -32.25
CA VAL A 182 -3.30 0.49 -31.26
C VAL A 182 -4.82 0.33 -31.20
N GLU A 183 -5.51 0.14 -32.32
CA GLU A 183 -6.96 -0.16 -32.36
C GLU A 183 -7.29 -1.44 -31.59
N PHE A 184 -6.49 -2.50 -31.78
CA PHE A 184 -6.62 -3.74 -31.01
C PHE A 184 -6.50 -3.49 -29.50
N SER A 185 -5.41 -2.83 -29.07
CA SER A 185 -5.18 -2.51 -27.64
C SER A 185 -6.30 -1.64 -27.06
N ASN A 186 -6.73 -0.61 -27.80
CA ASN A 186 -7.80 0.29 -27.35
C ASN A 186 -9.14 -0.44 -27.22
N ARG A 187 -9.45 -1.38 -28.11
CA ARG A 187 -10.68 -2.16 -28.02
C ARG A 187 -10.69 -3.07 -26.79
N ILE A 188 -9.58 -3.76 -26.50
CA ILE A 188 -9.44 -4.54 -25.26
C ILE A 188 -9.58 -3.62 -24.03
N PHE A 189 -8.91 -2.47 -24.02
CA PHE A 189 -8.99 -1.51 -22.91
C PHE A 189 -10.42 -0.97 -22.71
N GLN A 190 -11.14 -0.68 -23.79
CA GLN A 190 -12.52 -0.20 -23.72
C GLN A 190 -13.45 -1.21 -23.04
N VAL A 191 -13.26 -2.50 -23.28
CA VAL A 191 -14.15 -3.55 -22.76
C VAL A 191 -13.70 -4.06 -21.38
N MET A 192 -12.38 -4.19 -21.19
CA MET A 192 -11.82 -4.88 -20.02
C MET A 192 -11.07 -3.96 -19.04
N GLY A 193 -10.85 -2.69 -19.37
CA GLY A 193 -10.10 -1.74 -18.54
C GLY A 193 -8.60 -2.03 -18.42
N ILE A 194 -8.08 -3.00 -19.19
CA ILE A 194 -6.68 -3.45 -19.18
C ILE A 194 -6.07 -3.35 -20.57
N ARG A 195 -4.74 -3.23 -20.63
CA ARG A 195 -3.99 -3.25 -21.90
C ARG A 195 -3.23 -4.57 -22.05
N PRO A 196 -3.22 -5.16 -23.26
CA PRO A 196 -2.53 -6.41 -23.49
C PRO A 196 -1.00 -6.26 -23.42
N ILE A 197 -0.33 -7.36 -23.12
CA ILE A 197 1.10 -7.58 -23.43
C ILE A 197 1.23 -7.71 -24.95
N ILE A 198 2.37 -7.33 -25.52
CA ILE A 198 2.64 -7.52 -26.94
C ILE A 198 3.80 -8.47 -27.16
N TYR A 199 3.57 -9.54 -27.91
CA TYR A 199 4.60 -10.41 -28.44
C TYR A 199 5.04 -9.94 -29.82
N VAL A 200 6.35 -9.77 -29.99
CA VAL A 200 6.98 -9.43 -31.27
C VAL A 200 8.37 -10.04 -31.36
N ASN A 201 8.85 -10.20 -32.59
CA ASN A 201 10.28 -10.33 -32.86
C ASN A 201 10.92 -8.94 -33.10
N SER A 202 12.24 -8.88 -33.27
CA SER A 202 13.00 -7.64 -33.42
C SER A 202 12.83 -6.98 -34.78
N SER A 203 12.37 -7.68 -35.83
CA SER A 203 11.96 -6.98 -37.05
C SER A 203 10.77 -6.09 -36.71
N TYR A 204 9.75 -6.65 -36.09
CA TYR A 204 8.57 -5.92 -35.62
C TYR A 204 8.95 -4.79 -34.66
N ALA A 205 9.80 -5.07 -33.68
CA ALA A 205 10.21 -4.06 -32.72
C ALA A 205 10.97 -2.86 -33.34
N ASN A 206 11.73 -3.06 -34.42
CA ASN A 206 12.59 -2.02 -35.01
C ASN A 206 11.99 -1.34 -36.25
N SER A 207 11.24 -2.08 -37.06
CA SER A 207 10.91 -1.67 -38.44
C SER A 207 9.41 -1.67 -38.73
N GLU A 208 8.66 -2.60 -38.15
CA GLU A 208 7.25 -2.80 -38.55
C GLU A 208 6.27 -1.98 -37.71
N VAL A 209 6.66 -1.53 -36.51
CA VAL A 209 5.85 -0.62 -35.68
C VAL A 209 6.62 0.59 -35.17
N ASN A 210 5.90 1.63 -34.74
CA ASN A 210 6.45 2.84 -34.15
C ASN A 210 6.12 2.95 -32.63
N SER A 211 6.58 4.03 -31.99
CA SER A 211 6.45 4.25 -30.54
C SER A 211 5.00 4.34 -30.02
N THR A 212 4.01 4.57 -30.88
CA THR A 212 2.59 4.56 -30.47
C THR A 212 2.15 3.18 -29.98
N VAL A 213 2.70 2.11 -30.56
CA VAL A 213 2.45 0.74 -30.12
C VAL A 213 3.03 0.53 -28.72
N ALA A 214 4.28 0.92 -28.49
CA ALA A 214 4.92 0.82 -27.16
C ALA A 214 4.18 1.65 -26.09
N ALA A 215 3.62 2.80 -26.45
CA ALA A 215 2.79 3.60 -25.53
C ALA A 215 1.45 2.91 -25.20
N SER A 216 0.83 2.21 -26.16
CA SER A 216 -0.45 1.51 -25.98
C SER A 216 -0.31 0.09 -25.41
N MET A 217 0.87 -0.51 -25.49
CA MET A 217 1.21 -1.86 -25.02
C MET A 217 2.66 -1.84 -24.51
N PRO A 218 2.89 -1.30 -23.30
CA PRO A 218 4.25 -1.13 -22.76
C PRO A 218 4.91 -2.43 -22.31
N ASN A 219 4.11 -3.48 -22.10
CA ASN A 219 4.61 -4.78 -21.64
C ASN A 219 5.06 -5.63 -22.82
N LEU A 220 6.37 -5.63 -23.08
CA LEU A 220 6.99 -6.36 -24.19
C LEU A 220 7.27 -7.83 -23.84
N TRP A 221 6.75 -8.76 -24.63
CA TRP A 221 7.21 -10.14 -24.72
C TRP A 221 8.06 -10.28 -25.99
N ILE A 222 9.36 -10.51 -25.85
CA ILE A 222 10.30 -10.51 -26.97
C ILE A 222 10.62 -11.94 -27.43
N ALA A 223 10.56 -12.19 -28.74
CA ALA A 223 10.97 -13.45 -29.36
C ALA A 223 12.44 -13.41 -29.76
N ARG A 224 13.31 -14.09 -29.01
CA ARG A 224 14.76 -14.15 -29.22
C ARG A 224 15.34 -15.51 -28.83
N PRO A 225 15.26 -16.54 -29.69
CA PRO A 225 15.88 -17.82 -29.38
C PRO A 225 17.38 -17.68 -29.09
N THR A 226 17.86 -18.38 -28.07
CA THR A 226 19.28 -18.37 -27.66
C THR A 226 19.77 -19.78 -27.32
N THR A 227 21.10 -19.93 -27.30
CA THR A 227 21.78 -21.07 -26.67
C THR A 227 22.31 -20.72 -25.28
N GLY A 228 22.23 -19.46 -24.86
CA GLY A 228 22.64 -18.99 -23.53
C GLY A 228 21.66 -19.43 -22.43
N ASP A 229 22.08 -19.26 -21.17
CA ASP A 229 21.23 -19.59 -20.01
C ASP A 229 20.14 -18.52 -19.79
N PRO A 230 18.85 -18.84 -20.00
CA PRO A 230 17.77 -17.88 -19.88
C PRO A 230 17.48 -17.44 -18.44
N LEU A 231 18.04 -18.13 -17.43
CA LEU A 231 17.88 -17.77 -16.03
C LEU A 231 18.73 -16.55 -15.64
N THR A 232 19.84 -16.33 -16.34
CA THR A 232 20.86 -15.36 -15.95
C THR A 232 21.23 -14.37 -17.06
N SER A 233 21.08 -14.74 -18.34
CA SER A 233 21.49 -13.91 -19.48
C SER A 233 20.39 -12.97 -19.99
N GLU A 234 20.73 -11.77 -20.45
CA GLU A 234 19.77 -10.92 -21.18
C GLU A 234 19.41 -11.50 -22.56
N PRO A 235 18.24 -11.16 -23.12
CA PRO A 235 17.90 -11.52 -24.48
C PRO A 235 19.01 -11.08 -25.45
N PRO A 236 19.54 -11.98 -26.29
CA PRO A 236 20.64 -11.62 -27.19
C PRO A 236 20.17 -10.58 -28.22
N PRO A 237 21.06 -9.67 -28.67
CA PRO A 237 20.82 -8.85 -29.84
C PRO A 237 20.38 -9.72 -31.03
N ALA A 238 19.47 -9.21 -31.86
CA ALA A 238 19.09 -9.94 -33.07
C ALA A 238 20.24 -9.91 -34.10
N LEU A 239 20.00 -10.57 -35.25
CA LEU A 239 20.91 -10.58 -36.41
C LEU A 239 21.48 -9.17 -36.69
N PRO A 240 22.66 -9.03 -37.33
CA PRO A 240 23.29 -7.73 -37.59
C PRO A 240 22.38 -6.65 -38.19
N THR A 241 21.29 -7.04 -38.85
CA THR A 241 20.25 -6.15 -39.41
C THR A 241 19.36 -5.46 -38.36
N TYR A 242 19.26 -6.00 -37.14
CA TYR A 242 18.42 -5.49 -36.04
C TYR A 242 19.21 -5.46 -34.72
N PRO A 243 20.23 -4.59 -34.58
CA PRO A 243 21.14 -4.62 -33.43
C PRO A 243 20.46 -4.24 -32.11
N ASN A 244 19.34 -3.51 -32.14
CA ASN A 244 18.53 -3.20 -30.97
C ASN A 244 17.47 -4.29 -30.75
N VAL A 245 17.66 -5.13 -29.74
CA VAL A 245 16.71 -6.22 -29.42
C VAL A 245 15.32 -5.71 -29.03
N TYR A 246 15.21 -4.53 -28.42
CA TYR A 246 13.97 -3.97 -27.86
C TYR A 246 13.27 -2.99 -28.80
N GLY A 247 13.96 -2.49 -29.83
CA GLY A 247 13.43 -1.55 -30.81
C GLY A 247 12.77 -0.33 -30.16
N VAL A 248 11.53 -0.03 -30.53
CA VAL A 248 10.77 1.14 -30.04
C VAL A 248 10.46 1.12 -28.54
N TRP A 249 10.63 -0.01 -27.84
CA TRP A 249 10.56 -0.08 -26.37
C TRP A 249 11.86 0.34 -25.67
N ASN A 250 12.98 0.44 -26.41
CA ASN A 250 14.21 1.09 -25.95
C ASN A 250 14.89 1.87 -27.08
N PRO A 251 14.44 3.10 -27.40
CA PRO A 251 15.07 3.91 -28.43
C PRO A 251 16.50 4.35 -28.06
N ALA A 252 16.91 4.26 -26.79
CA ALA A 252 18.23 4.66 -26.31
C ALA A 252 19.31 3.55 -26.37
N TYR A 253 18.98 2.39 -26.94
CA TYR A 253 19.90 1.25 -27.08
C TYR A 253 21.25 1.64 -27.74
N PRO A 254 22.41 1.12 -27.28
CA PRO A 254 22.60 0.03 -26.32
C PRO A 254 22.47 0.43 -24.84
N ASN A 255 22.18 1.69 -24.53
CA ASN A 255 21.91 2.09 -23.14
C ASN A 255 20.60 1.43 -22.70
N THR A 256 20.71 0.37 -21.90
CA THR A 256 19.57 -0.45 -21.45
C THR A 256 19.26 -0.08 -20.00
N PRO A 257 18.02 0.27 -19.66
CA PRO A 257 17.64 0.52 -18.28
C PRO A 257 17.79 -0.77 -17.43
N SER A 258 17.90 -0.60 -16.11
CA SER A 258 17.81 -1.70 -15.15
C SER A 258 16.53 -1.55 -14.33
N PRO A 259 15.59 -2.51 -14.38
CA PRO A 259 15.60 -3.69 -15.26
C PRO A 259 15.38 -3.33 -16.73
N ALA A 260 15.79 -4.23 -17.63
CA ALA A 260 15.56 -4.09 -19.08
C ALA A 260 14.05 -4.02 -19.41
N PRO A 261 13.64 -3.42 -20.55
CA PRO A 261 12.23 -3.09 -20.78
C PRO A 261 11.36 -4.28 -21.19
N TRP A 262 11.95 -5.44 -21.50
CA TRP A 262 11.21 -6.67 -21.77
C TRP A 262 10.64 -7.26 -20.47
N LYS A 263 9.49 -7.92 -20.58
CA LYS A 263 8.78 -8.55 -19.45
C LYS A 263 8.83 -10.06 -19.52
N PHE A 264 8.63 -10.58 -20.73
CA PHE A 264 8.77 -12.00 -21.03
C PHE A 264 9.68 -12.17 -22.24
N TRP A 265 10.33 -13.32 -22.32
CA TRP A 265 11.27 -13.64 -23.37
C TRP A 265 11.07 -15.08 -23.82
N GLN A 266 10.66 -15.25 -25.08
CA GLN A 266 10.68 -16.56 -25.73
C GLN A 266 12.10 -16.87 -26.20
N TYR A 267 12.74 -17.80 -25.50
CA TYR A 267 14.17 -18.08 -25.63
C TYR A 267 14.45 -19.37 -26.42
N SER A 268 13.44 -20.15 -26.77
CA SER A 268 13.58 -21.37 -27.56
C SER A 268 12.23 -21.84 -28.09
N THR A 269 12.22 -22.38 -29.32
CA THR A 269 11.04 -22.96 -29.99
C THR A 269 11.13 -24.47 -30.24
N THR A 270 12.18 -25.10 -29.73
CA THR A 270 12.52 -26.50 -30.04
C THR A 270 12.92 -27.28 -28.80
N GLY A 271 12.73 -28.60 -28.86
CA GLY A 271 13.05 -29.52 -27.78
C GLY A 271 12.01 -29.54 -26.67
N GLY A 272 11.75 -30.73 -26.13
CA GLY A 272 10.75 -30.95 -25.10
C GLY A 272 11.14 -30.43 -23.71
N ILE A 273 10.22 -30.65 -22.77
CA ILE A 273 10.40 -30.44 -21.34
C ILE A 273 9.92 -31.68 -20.58
N PRO A 274 10.28 -31.88 -19.30
CA PRO A 274 9.70 -32.97 -18.51
C PRO A 274 8.16 -32.99 -18.63
N GLY A 275 7.60 -34.13 -19.04
CA GLY A 275 6.17 -34.31 -19.31
C GLY A 275 5.72 -34.12 -20.77
N TYR A 276 6.56 -33.55 -21.65
CA TYR A 276 6.22 -33.33 -23.06
C TYR A 276 7.45 -33.48 -23.98
N GLY A 277 7.43 -34.53 -24.82
CA GLY A 277 8.57 -34.86 -25.70
C GLY A 277 8.64 -34.09 -27.02
N GLY A 278 7.56 -33.43 -27.44
CA GLY A 278 7.51 -32.65 -28.69
C GLY A 278 8.15 -31.26 -28.56
N ASN A 279 8.20 -30.52 -29.67
CA ASN A 279 8.64 -29.12 -29.64
C ASN A 279 7.62 -28.26 -28.89
N ILE A 280 8.12 -27.44 -27.99
CA ILE A 280 7.34 -26.51 -27.18
C ILE A 280 8.15 -25.23 -26.97
N ASP A 281 7.46 -24.10 -27.08
CA ASP A 281 8.07 -22.80 -26.90
C ASP A 281 8.31 -22.55 -25.40
N LYS A 282 9.51 -22.07 -25.08
CA LYS A 282 9.96 -21.87 -23.70
C LYS A 282 10.26 -20.40 -23.44
N ASN A 283 9.79 -19.94 -22.28
CA ASN A 283 9.83 -18.54 -21.90
C ASN A 283 10.53 -18.31 -20.56
N ALA A 284 11.13 -17.13 -20.40
CA ALA A 284 11.61 -16.61 -19.13
C ALA A 284 10.92 -15.27 -18.82
N ALA A 285 10.65 -14.99 -17.55
CA ALA A 285 10.22 -13.68 -17.08
C ALA A 285 11.43 -12.82 -16.71
N ASN A 286 11.33 -11.49 -16.75
CA ASN A 286 12.41 -10.58 -16.34
C ASN A 286 12.53 -10.43 -14.80
N GLY A 287 12.19 -11.49 -14.07
CA GLY A 287 12.15 -11.53 -12.62
C GLY A 287 11.61 -12.88 -12.12
N GLY A 288 11.48 -13.02 -10.82
CA GLY A 288 10.97 -14.23 -10.16
C GLY A 288 9.46 -14.32 -10.19
N ILE A 289 8.88 -15.07 -9.23
CA ILE A 289 7.44 -15.30 -9.19
C ILE A 289 6.64 -14.03 -8.84
N GLU A 290 7.21 -13.14 -8.01
CA GLU A 290 6.55 -11.88 -7.66
C GLU A 290 6.50 -10.93 -8.85
N PHE A 291 7.54 -10.90 -9.68
CA PHE A 291 7.50 -10.24 -10.97
C PHE A 291 6.38 -10.80 -11.86
N VAL A 292 6.23 -12.14 -11.98
CA VAL A 292 5.16 -12.74 -12.80
C VAL A 292 3.77 -12.31 -12.33
N LYS A 293 3.55 -12.26 -11.01
CA LYS A 293 2.27 -11.85 -10.42
C LYS A 293 1.89 -10.40 -10.72
N ASP A 294 2.86 -9.52 -11.02
CA ASP A 294 2.57 -8.14 -11.45
C ASP A 294 1.89 -8.06 -12.82
N TYR A 295 1.94 -9.15 -13.61
CA TYR A 295 1.28 -9.25 -14.91
C TYR A 295 0.01 -10.10 -14.85
N LEU A 296 -0.52 -10.36 -13.65
CA LEU A 296 -1.91 -10.80 -13.51
C LEU A 296 -2.85 -9.63 -13.79
N VAL A 297 -4.01 -9.94 -14.36
CA VAL A 297 -5.09 -8.96 -14.55
C VAL A 297 -5.49 -8.42 -13.17
N PRO A 298 -5.43 -7.11 -12.94
CA PRO A 298 -5.81 -6.54 -11.64
C PRO A 298 -7.32 -6.61 -11.42
N ALA A 299 -7.71 -6.66 -10.15
CA ALA A 299 -9.07 -6.41 -9.73
C ALA A 299 -9.32 -4.90 -9.80
N ILE A 300 -10.15 -4.49 -10.75
CA ILE A 300 -10.46 -3.08 -11.02
C ILE A 300 -11.93 -2.81 -10.77
N TRP A 301 -12.19 -1.64 -10.21
CA TRP A 301 -13.53 -1.14 -10.00
C TRP A 301 -14.09 -0.59 -11.33
N MET A 302 -15.13 -1.25 -11.87
CA MET A 302 -15.68 -1.00 -13.20
C MET A 302 -17.08 -0.37 -13.19
N ASN A 303 -17.87 -0.57 -12.14
CA ASN A 303 -19.24 -0.05 -12.08
C ASN A 303 -19.51 0.74 -10.80
N ASP A 304 -20.36 1.73 -10.93
CA ASP A 304 -20.58 2.77 -9.91
C ASP A 304 -21.95 2.58 -9.22
N SER A 305 -22.45 1.33 -9.20
CA SER A 305 -23.82 1.05 -8.72
C SER A 305 -24.04 1.48 -7.28
N ASN A 306 -22.99 1.37 -6.46
CA ASN A 306 -22.86 1.93 -5.12
C ASN A 306 -21.35 2.01 -4.75
N GLY A 307 -21.05 2.50 -3.54
CA GLY A 307 -19.69 2.53 -3.00
C GLY A 307 -19.27 1.29 -2.22
N GLU A 308 -20.07 0.24 -2.13
CA GLU A 308 -19.78 -0.89 -1.22
C GLU A 308 -18.79 -1.88 -1.83
N TRP A 309 -17.67 -2.14 -1.15
CA TRP A 309 -16.63 -3.11 -1.56
C TRP A 309 -17.21 -4.50 -1.81
N THR A 310 -18.23 -4.90 -1.04
CA THR A 310 -18.88 -6.21 -1.11
C THR A 310 -19.84 -6.36 -2.29
N THR A 311 -20.13 -5.28 -3.03
CA THR A 311 -20.96 -5.36 -4.24
C THR A 311 -20.14 -5.94 -5.39
N MET A 312 -20.28 -7.24 -5.60
CA MET A 312 -19.53 -7.99 -6.61
C MET A 312 -19.61 -7.37 -8.01
N ALA A 313 -20.78 -6.89 -8.44
CA ALA A 313 -20.96 -6.28 -9.77
C ALA A 313 -20.13 -5.00 -10.00
N ASN A 314 -19.60 -4.37 -8.95
CA ASN A 314 -18.70 -3.23 -9.09
C ASN A 314 -17.31 -3.64 -9.59
N TRP A 315 -16.90 -4.89 -9.42
CA TRP A 315 -15.57 -5.39 -9.77
C TRP A 315 -15.57 -6.13 -11.11
N ASN A 316 -14.49 -6.01 -11.89
CA ASN A 316 -14.30 -6.85 -13.08
C ASN A 316 -14.31 -8.36 -12.76
N SER A 317 -13.78 -8.76 -11.60
CA SER A 317 -13.83 -10.14 -11.08
C SER A 317 -15.25 -10.61 -10.76
N GLY A 318 -16.17 -9.67 -10.52
CA GLY A 318 -17.55 -9.94 -10.20
C GLY A 318 -18.52 -9.83 -11.37
N ILE A 319 -18.04 -9.50 -12.58
CA ILE A 319 -18.85 -9.58 -13.81
C ILE A 319 -18.98 -11.02 -14.26
N ALA A 320 -20.21 -11.47 -14.54
CA ALA A 320 -20.48 -12.81 -15.02
C ALA A 320 -19.67 -13.08 -16.31
N PRO A 321 -18.78 -14.09 -16.33
CA PRO A 321 -18.06 -14.46 -17.53
C PRO A 321 -19.05 -14.99 -18.58
N VAL A 322 -18.82 -14.60 -19.84
CA VAL A 322 -19.61 -15.05 -20.98
C VAL A 322 -18.95 -16.26 -21.60
N GLU A 323 -19.74 -17.31 -21.88
CA GLU A 323 -19.20 -18.51 -22.52
C GLU A 323 -18.66 -18.16 -23.90
N PRO A 324 -17.44 -18.59 -24.24
CA PRO A 324 -16.95 -18.39 -25.59
C PRO A 324 -17.93 -18.96 -26.61
N VAL A 325 -18.24 -18.23 -27.68
CA VAL A 325 -19.18 -18.68 -28.71
C VAL A 325 -18.39 -19.23 -29.89
N GLN A 326 -18.64 -20.48 -30.29
CA GLN A 326 -18.09 -21.02 -31.52
C GLN A 326 -18.80 -20.38 -32.72
N GLY A 327 -18.04 -19.77 -33.61
CA GLY A 327 -18.51 -19.26 -34.88
C GLY A 327 -18.84 -20.38 -35.88
N PRO A 328 -19.63 -20.08 -36.94
CA PRO A 328 -19.94 -21.05 -37.99
C PRO A 328 -18.69 -21.64 -38.65
N GLY A 329 -18.70 -22.94 -38.92
CA GLY A 329 -17.61 -23.64 -39.62
C GLY A 329 -16.39 -24.00 -38.76
N GLN A 330 -16.38 -23.68 -37.47
CA GLN A 330 -15.26 -23.98 -36.59
C GLN A 330 -15.26 -25.43 -36.08
N VAL A 331 -14.07 -25.94 -35.76
CA VAL A 331 -13.90 -27.27 -35.13
C VAL A 331 -14.51 -27.24 -33.74
N ALA A 332 -15.24 -28.29 -33.38
CA ALA A 332 -15.81 -28.43 -32.04
C ALA A 332 -14.71 -28.40 -30.96
N ARG A 333 -15.00 -27.74 -29.83
CA ARG A 333 -14.10 -27.76 -28.67
C ARG A 333 -13.95 -29.17 -28.14
N VAL A 334 -12.72 -29.54 -27.78
CA VAL A 334 -12.45 -30.86 -27.21
C VAL A 334 -12.97 -30.94 -25.77
N GLY A 335 -14.07 -31.64 -25.53
CA GLY A 335 -14.65 -31.77 -24.17
C GLY A 335 -15.84 -30.85 -23.87
N GLY A 336 -16.37 -30.16 -24.89
CA GLY A 336 -17.73 -29.60 -24.86
C GLY A 336 -17.87 -28.16 -24.33
N THR A 337 -19.12 -27.78 -24.04
CA THR A 337 -19.54 -26.46 -23.55
C THR A 337 -19.56 -26.41 -22.01
N TRP A 338 -19.75 -25.22 -21.43
CA TRP A 338 -19.93 -25.05 -19.98
C TRP A 338 -21.18 -25.76 -19.44
N THR A 339 -22.18 -26.03 -20.28
CA THR A 339 -23.48 -26.61 -19.87
C THR A 339 -23.60 -28.11 -20.17
N THR A 340 -22.88 -28.61 -21.17
CA THR A 340 -23.02 -30.00 -21.66
C THR A 340 -21.71 -30.80 -21.68
N GLY A 341 -20.58 -30.16 -21.38
CA GLY A 341 -19.24 -30.74 -21.50
C GLY A 341 -18.67 -31.36 -20.22
N SER A 342 -17.58 -32.12 -20.39
CA SER A 342 -16.76 -32.68 -19.31
C SER A 342 -15.60 -31.76 -18.89
N VAL A 343 -15.46 -30.59 -19.53
CA VAL A 343 -14.45 -29.59 -19.20
C VAL A 343 -14.93 -28.75 -18.00
N PRO A 344 -14.23 -28.83 -16.85
CA PRO A 344 -14.71 -28.24 -15.62
C PRO A 344 -14.47 -26.72 -15.56
N ALA A 345 -15.44 -26.06 -14.96
CA ALA A 345 -15.39 -24.71 -14.37
C ALA A 345 -15.17 -23.54 -15.33
N ARG A 346 -16.29 -22.90 -15.69
CA ARG A 346 -16.31 -21.48 -16.06
C ARG A 346 -15.65 -20.62 -14.98
N PRO A 347 -15.12 -19.45 -15.32
CA PRO A 347 -14.69 -18.54 -14.28
C PRO A 347 -15.79 -18.17 -13.29
N ALA A 348 -15.53 -18.25 -11.98
CA ALA A 348 -16.47 -17.78 -10.97
C ALA A 348 -16.40 -16.26 -10.83
N GLN A 349 -17.55 -15.65 -10.57
CA GLN A 349 -17.60 -14.29 -10.05
C GLN A 349 -17.10 -14.32 -8.60
N ARG A 350 -16.25 -13.38 -8.23
CA ARG A 350 -15.71 -13.30 -6.88
C ARG A 350 -15.33 -11.87 -6.51
N LEU A 351 -15.32 -11.58 -5.22
CA LEU A 351 -14.72 -10.37 -4.70
C LEU A 351 -13.19 -10.47 -4.76
N PRO A 352 -12.47 -9.33 -4.80
CA PRO A 352 -11.02 -9.34 -4.69
C PRO A 352 -10.57 -10.01 -3.39
N GLY A 353 -9.53 -10.84 -3.46
CA GLY A 353 -9.00 -11.57 -2.30
C GLY A 353 -9.75 -12.87 -1.96
N VAL A 354 -10.85 -13.19 -2.64
CA VAL A 354 -11.58 -14.45 -2.46
C VAL A 354 -11.04 -15.50 -3.44
N ASP A 355 -10.75 -16.70 -2.96
CA ASP A 355 -10.27 -17.82 -3.79
C ASP A 355 -11.35 -18.36 -4.73
N ASP A 356 -10.91 -18.88 -5.89
CA ASP A 356 -11.66 -19.87 -6.66
C ASP A 356 -10.95 -21.23 -6.54
N ALA A 357 -11.31 -21.95 -5.48
CA ALA A 357 -10.74 -23.26 -5.15
C ALA A 357 -11.01 -24.33 -6.23
N VAL A 358 -12.08 -24.18 -7.03
CA VAL A 358 -12.40 -25.14 -8.10
C VAL A 358 -11.35 -25.08 -9.21
N ARG A 359 -10.84 -23.88 -9.50
CA ARG A 359 -9.87 -23.63 -10.58
C ARG A 359 -8.44 -23.46 -10.08
N GLY A 360 -8.20 -23.45 -8.78
CA GLY A 360 -6.88 -23.21 -8.20
C GLY A 360 -6.42 -21.75 -8.33
N VAL A 361 -7.37 -20.80 -8.43
CA VAL A 361 -7.05 -19.37 -8.41
C VAL A 361 -7.08 -18.91 -6.96
N ASP A 362 -5.93 -18.47 -6.48
CA ASP A 362 -5.75 -17.93 -5.14
C ASP A 362 -5.92 -16.41 -5.19
N GLY A 363 -6.97 -15.92 -4.52
CA GLY A 363 -7.35 -14.51 -4.46
C GLY A 363 -6.31 -13.66 -3.75
N GLN A 364 -5.45 -14.27 -2.94
CA GLN A 364 -4.33 -13.61 -2.29
C GLN A 364 -3.26 -13.14 -3.28
N ASN A 365 -3.35 -13.49 -4.56
CA ASN A 365 -2.51 -12.96 -5.62
C ASN A 365 -3.11 -11.71 -6.31
N ASP A 366 -4.29 -11.26 -5.89
CA ASP A 366 -4.97 -10.13 -6.53
C ASP A 366 -4.26 -8.80 -6.25
N THR A 367 -3.94 -8.08 -7.33
CA THR A 367 -3.66 -6.64 -7.26
C THR A 367 -4.96 -5.89 -7.40
N VAL A 368 -5.35 -5.12 -6.38
CA VAL A 368 -6.52 -4.25 -6.39
C VAL A 368 -6.12 -2.83 -6.81
N ILE A 369 -6.86 -2.26 -7.76
CA ILE A 369 -6.68 -0.88 -8.21
C ILE A 369 -8.03 -0.16 -8.15
N LEU A 370 -8.10 0.87 -7.31
CA LEU A 370 -9.20 1.83 -7.24
C LEU A 370 -8.79 3.07 -8.04
N ASN A 371 -9.24 3.19 -9.28
CA ASN A 371 -8.81 4.24 -10.18
C ASN A 371 -9.94 4.71 -11.11
N ARG A 372 -10.87 5.48 -10.54
CA ARG A 372 -11.94 6.13 -11.30
C ARG A 372 -11.88 7.65 -11.13
N PRO A 373 -10.98 8.35 -11.84
CA PRO A 373 -10.76 9.78 -11.64
C PRO A 373 -11.99 10.66 -11.96
N ASN A 374 -12.97 10.13 -12.71
CA ASN A 374 -14.18 10.84 -13.09
C ASN A 374 -15.42 10.47 -12.25
N ALA A 375 -15.30 9.50 -11.34
CA ALA A 375 -16.37 9.10 -10.44
C ALA A 375 -16.13 9.70 -9.05
N ASN A 376 -17.15 10.33 -8.47
CA ASN A 376 -17.08 10.83 -7.09
C ASN A 376 -17.74 9.83 -6.14
N ILE A 377 -17.10 8.68 -5.93
CA ILE A 377 -17.60 7.61 -5.07
C ILE A 377 -16.55 7.28 -4.02
N THR A 378 -16.97 7.25 -2.76
CA THR A 378 -16.19 6.64 -1.69
C THR A 378 -16.40 5.13 -1.74
N VAL A 379 -15.34 4.39 -2.03
CA VAL A 379 -15.33 2.93 -1.85
C VAL A 379 -15.30 2.66 -0.35
N THR A 380 -16.23 1.86 0.15
CA THR A 380 -16.40 1.54 1.58
C THR A 380 -16.25 0.04 1.80
N LEU A 381 -15.28 -0.34 2.61
CA LEU A 381 -15.14 -1.70 3.16
C LEU A 381 -15.68 -1.67 4.58
N SER A 382 -16.89 -2.17 4.75
CA SER A 382 -17.64 -2.13 6.01
C SER A 382 -17.64 -3.46 6.76
N SER A 383 -17.32 -4.57 6.10
CA SER A 383 -17.35 -5.92 6.66
C SER A 383 -16.59 -6.94 5.80
N GLY A 384 -16.45 -8.15 6.33
CA GLY A 384 -15.78 -9.27 5.69
C GLY A 384 -14.28 -9.29 5.95
N SER A 385 -13.62 -10.37 5.51
CA SER A 385 -12.17 -10.52 5.57
C SER A 385 -11.65 -10.66 4.15
N HIS A 386 -10.76 -9.74 3.76
CA HIS A 386 -10.24 -9.63 2.40
C HIS A 386 -8.72 -9.71 2.46
N ASN A 387 -8.14 -10.73 1.85
CA ASN A 387 -6.70 -10.91 1.79
C ASN A 387 -6.23 -10.82 0.34
N ILE A 388 -5.53 -9.74 0.01
CA ILE A 388 -5.13 -9.39 -1.35
C ILE A 388 -3.61 -9.23 -1.42
N ARG A 389 -3.06 -9.25 -2.63
CA ARG A 389 -1.62 -9.06 -2.84
C ARG A 389 -1.22 -7.61 -2.68
N LYS A 390 -1.77 -6.73 -3.52
CA LYS A 390 -1.40 -5.32 -3.61
C LYS A 390 -2.62 -4.42 -3.66
N LEU A 391 -2.46 -3.19 -3.21
CA LEU A 391 -3.53 -2.19 -3.20
C LEU A 391 -3.06 -0.83 -3.72
N TYR A 392 -3.66 -0.35 -4.81
CA TYR A 392 -3.42 0.99 -5.33
C TYR A 392 -4.71 1.79 -5.25
N VAL A 393 -4.67 2.90 -4.52
CA VAL A 393 -5.84 3.75 -4.29
C VAL A 393 -5.58 5.12 -4.90
N ASN A 394 -6.20 5.43 -6.03
CA ASN A 394 -6.15 6.74 -6.68
C ASN A 394 -7.40 7.61 -6.41
N GLU A 395 -8.45 7.01 -5.83
CA GLU A 395 -9.72 7.64 -5.43
C GLU A 395 -9.93 7.56 -3.90
N THR A 396 -11.16 7.68 -3.40
CA THR A 396 -11.43 7.64 -1.94
C THR A 396 -11.76 6.21 -1.47
N LEU A 397 -11.11 5.76 -0.39
CA LEU A 397 -11.38 4.49 0.30
C LEU A 397 -11.66 4.74 1.80
N ALA A 398 -12.75 4.18 2.31
CA ALA A 398 -13.07 4.12 3.72
C ALA A 398 -13.10 2.66 4.19
N ILE A 399 -12.28 2.32 5.18
CA ILE A 399 -12.26 1.02 5.83
C ILE A 399 -12.91 1.23 7.21
N THR A 400 -14.18 0.85 7.32
CA THR A 400 -15.03 1.18 8.49
C THR A 400 -15.39 -0.05 9.33
N GLY A 401 -15.11 -1.26 8.83
CA GLY A 401 -15.23 -2.51 9.57
C GLY A 401 -14.62 -3.67 8.79
N GLY A 402 -14.62 -4.88 9.36
CA GLY A 402 -13.98 -6.05 8.75
C GLY A 402 -12.44 -5.95 8.72
N SER A 403 -11.80 -6.81 7.93
CA SER A 403 -10.34 -6.82 7.76
C SER A 403 -9.91 -6.75 6.29
N LEU A 404 -8.90 -5.94 6.03
CA LEU A 404 -8.19 -5.85 4.75
C LEU A 404 -6.71 -6.11 4.97
N THR A 405 -6.24 -7.25 4.49
CA THR A 405 -4.83 -7.65 4.53
C THR A 405 -4.22 -7.52 3.14
N VAL A 406 -3.14 -6.74 3.03
CA VAL A 406 -2.31 -6.59 1.84
C VAL A 406 -1.01 -7.36 2.09
N ASN A 407 -0.95 -8.59 1.61
CA ASN A 407 0.04 -9.59 2.01
C ASN A 407 1.35 -9.57 1.20
N TYR A 408 1.49 -8.68 0.22
CA TYR A 408 2.72 -8.59 -0.57
C TYR A 408 3.90 -8.11 0.28
N LEU A 409 4.96 -8.90 0.26
CA LEU A 409 6.27 -8.52 0.78
C LEU A 409 7.08 -7.85 -0.35
N PRO A 410 7.48 -6.57 -0.21
CA PRO A 410 8.32 -5.88 -1.19
C PRO A 410 9.57 -6.68 -1.57
N SER A 411 9.81 -6.77 -2.88
CA SER A 411 10.91 -7.52 -3.47
C SER A 411 11.60 -6.70 -4.56
N ALA A 412 12.89 -6.96 -4.78
CA ALA A 412 13.70 -6.22 -5.76
C ALA A 412 13.23 -6.42 -7.23
N ASP A 413 12.54 -7.52 -7.53
CA ASP A 413 11.95 -7.79 -8.85
C ASP A 413 10.53 -7.25 -9.02
N SER A 414 10.02 -6.45 -8.08
CA SER A 414 8.67 -5.90 -8.12
C SER A 414 8.63 -4.53 -7.43
N THR A 415 7.56 -4.18 -6.71
CA THR A 415 7.38 -2.83 -6.14
C THR A 415 7.96 -2.68 -4.74
N PRO A 416 8.51 -1.51 -4.37
CA PRO A 416 9.07 -1.29 -3.03
C PRO A 416 8.01 -1.15 -1.93
N PHE A 417 6.73 -1.19 -2.30
CA PHE A 417 5.57 -1.10 -1.41
C PHE A 417 4.48 -2.08 -1.84
N ALA A 418 3.66 -2.45 -0.87
CA ALA A 418 2.50 -3.33 -1.03
C ALA A 418 1.22 -2.55 -1.29
N ALA A 419 1.11 -1.36 -0.69
CA ALA A 419 0.02 -0.44 -0.95
C ALA A 419 0.52 0.98 -1.27
N GLN A 420 -0.21 1.68 -2.13
CA GLN A 420 0.00 3.09 -2.43
C GLN A 420 -1.31 3.87 -2.33
N PHE A 421 -1.30 4.93 -1.52
CA PHE A 421 -2.42 5.86 -1.37
C PHE A 421 -2.11 7.16 -2.13
N SER A 422 -2.57 7.20 -3.36
CA SER A 422 -2.59 8.36 -4.24
C SER A 422 -3.91 9.13 -4.16
N GLY A 423 -4.90 8.62 -3.42
CA GLY A 423 -6.18 9.22 -3.06
C GLY A 423 -6.39 9.26 -1.54
N ALA A 424 -7.59 9.66 -1.10
CA ALA A 424 -7.89 9.78 0.34
C ALA A 424 -8.26 8.41 0.92
N VAL A 425 -7.63 8.03 2.05
CA VAL A 425 -7.95 6.77 2.74
C VAL A 425 -8.25 7.03 4.20
N SER A 426 -9.26 6.34 4.74
CA SER A 426 -9.60 6.37 6.16
C SER A 426 -9.72 4.96 6.76
N LEU A 427 -9.26 4.80 8.00
CA LEU A 427 -9.46 3.63 8.86
C LEU A 427 -10.29 4.09 10.06
N SER A 428 -11.35 3.36 10.42
CA SER A 428 -12.26 3.77 11.50
C SER A 428 -13.02 2.58 12.10
N GLY A 429 -13.71 2.82 13.21
CA GLY A 429 -14.53 1.81 13.87
C GLY A 429 -13.69 0.66 14.42
N SER A 430 -14.14 -0.57 14.19
CA SER A 430 -13.40 -1.78 14.56
C SER A 430 -12.69 -2.43 13.37
N ALA A 431 -12.38 -1.64 12.34
CA ALA A 431 -11.72 -2.15 11.14
C ALA A 431 -10.27 -2.57 11.39
N GLU A 432 -9.81 -3.59 10.69
CA GLU A 432 -8.41 -4.02 10.67
C GLU A 432 -7.81 -3.77 9.29
N PHE A 433 -6.67 -3.07 9.24
CA PHE A 433 -5.88 -2.91 8.02
C PHE A 433 -4.46 -3.39 8.26
N SER A 434 -4.03 -4.40 7.49
CA SER A 434 -2.70 -5.00 7.58
C SER A 434 -1.94 -4.84 6.27
N VAL A 435 -0.71 -4.34 6.32
CA VAL A 435 0.12 -4.09 5.13
C VAL A 435 1.60 -4.13 5.48
N HIS A 436 2.43 -4.82 4.69
CA HIS A 436 3.88 -4.79 4.97
C HIS A 436 4.47 -3.38 4.83
N THR A 437 4.42 -2.82 3.62
CA THR A 437 4.91 -1.46 3.35
C THR A 437 3.82 -0.65 2.65
N LEU A 438 3.43 0.46 3.27
CA LEU A 438 2.52 1.45 2.72
C LEU A 438 3.29 2.67 2.23
N GLN A 439 2.93 3.20 1.07
CA GLN A 439 3.31 4.54 0.62
C GLN A 439 2.09 5.45 0.62
N VAL A 440 2.19 6.60 1.30
CA VAL A 440 1.20 7.69 1.21
C VAL A 440 1.83 8.80 0.40
N ASP A 441 1.26 9.10 -0.76
CA ASP A 441 1.84 10.06 -1.69
C ASP A 441 1.76 11.49 -1.14
N SER A 442 2.66 12.37 -1.63
CA SER A 442 2.62 13.79 -1.28
C SER A 442 1.24 14.37 -1.60
N THR A 443 0.82 15.40 -0.87
CA THR A 443 -0.53 16.00 -0.92
C THR A 443 -1.66 15.12 -0.36
N ARG A 444 -1.39 13.87 0.02
CA ARG A 444 -2.40 12.94 0.54
C ARG A 444 -2.36 12.82 2.05
N THR A 445 -3.52 12.45 2.59
CA THR A 445 -3.73 12.17 4.01
C THR A 445 -4.29 10.76 4.14
N PHE A 446 -3.67 9.96 5.00
CA PHE A 446 -4.28 8.75 5.55
C PHE A 446 -4.87 9.13 6.91
N THR A 447 -6.17 8.97 7.09
CA THR A 447 -6.88 9.31 8.33
C THR A 447 -7.15 8.05 9.15
N ILE A 448 -6.91 8.12 10.46
CA ILE A 448 -7.26 7.08 11.43
C ILE A 448 -8.20 7.70 12.46
N ASP A 449 -9.44 7.25 12.44
CA ASP A 449 -10.52 7.63 13.36
C ASP A 449 -10.87 6.47 14.32
N GLY A 450 -9.95 5.51 14.46
CA GLY A 450 -10.12 4.25 15.19
C GLY A 450 -9.64 3.05 14.36
N GLY A 451 -9.72 1.85 14.95
CA GLY A 451 -9.37 0.59 14.31
C GLY A 451 -7.94 0.12 14.57
N HIS A 452 -7.60 -1.01 13.97
CA HIS A 452 -6.33 -1.72 14.15
C HIS A 452 -5.47 -1.63 12.89
N LEU A 453 -4.27 -1.08 13.03
CA LEU A 453 -3.29 -0.96 11.96
C LEU A 453 -2.11 -1.90 12.20
N THR A 454 -1.86 -2.77 11.24
CA THR A 454 -0.71 -3.68 11.26
C THR A 454 0.24 -3.31 10.13
N ALA A 455 1.47 -2.92 10.44
CA ALA A 455 2.44 -2.56 9.41
C ALA A 455 3.90 -2.76 9.79
N ASN A 456 4.78 -2.95 8.80
CA ASN A 456 6.23 -2.88 8.99
C ASN A 456 6.79 -1.50 8.62
N LYS A 457 6.27 -0.88 7.55
CA LYS A 457 6.73 0.45 7.15
C LYS A 457 5.61 1.30 6.56
N ILE A 458 5.54 2.55 6.97
CA ILE A 458 4.70 3.58 6.35
C ILE A 458 5.61 4.71 5.86
N ASN A 459 5.71 4.84 4.55
CA ASN A 459 6.44 5.91 3.87
C ASN A 459 5.49 7.11 3.66
N LEU A 460 5.69 8.18 4.42
CA LEU A 460 5.04 9.46 4.17
C LEU A 460 5.92 10.27 3.21
N MET A 461 5.45 10.45 1.97
CA MET A 461 6.27 11.08 0.93
C MET A 461 6.50 12.58 1.20
N PRO A 462 7.76 13.05 1.10
CA PRO A 462 8.09 14.46 1.29
C PRO A 462 7.56 15.33 0.14
N HIS A 463 7.41 16.63 0.38
CA HIS A 463 6.99 17.60 -0.64
C HIS A 463 7.48 19.00 -0.30
N ALA A 464 7.58 19.88 -1.29
CA ALA A 464 8.04 21.26 -1.08
C ALA A 464 7.15 22.06 -0.11
N SER A 465 5.82 21.80 -0.10
CA SER A 465 4.85 22.58 0.68
C SER A 465 3.72 21.77 1.33
N THR A 466 3.45 20.57 0.83
CA THR A 466 2.27 19.76 1.20
C THR A 466 2.67 18.28 1.30
N PRO A 467 3.57 17.93 2.23
CA PRO A 467 4.03 16.56 2.37
C PRO A 467 2.90 15.67 2.86
N ALA A 468 3.05 14.37 2.62
CA ALA A 468 2.08 13.37 3.05
C ALA A 468 1.88 13.38 4.57
N LYS A 469 0.68 13.00 5.01
CA LYS A 469 0.32 13.03 6.43
C LYS A 469 -0.43 11.79 6.87
N LEU A 470 -0.11 11.30 8.06
CA LEU A 470 -0.99 10.44 8.85
C LEU A 470 -1.76 11.33 9.84
N LEU A 471 -3.08 11.39 9.73
CA LEU A 471 -3.95 12.15 10.65
C LEU A 471 -4.60 11.18 11.63
N LEU A 472 -4.42 11.40 12.93
CA LEU A 472 -5.15 10.70 13.97
C LEU A 472 -6.35 11.56 14.41
N GLY A 473 -7.51 11.27 13.84
CA GLY A 473 -8.79 11.82 14.27
C GLY A 473 -9.44 11.03 15.42
N GLY A 474 -8.94 9.82 15.69
CA GLY A 474 -9.24 8.95 16.83
C GLY A 474 -7.98 8.26 17.39
N ASP A 475 -8.18 7.31 18.29
CA ASP A 475 -7.10 6.50 18.85
C ASP A 475 -6.61 5.45 17.84
N LEU A 476 -5.38 4.95 18.05
CA LEU A 476 -4.70 4.00 17.17
C LEU A 476 -4.27 2.76 17.95
N ASP A 477 -4.79 1.59 17.56
CA ASP A 477 -4.21 0.29 17.91
C ASP A 477 -3.21 -0.13 16.83
N PHE A 478 -1.95 -0.37 17.19
CA PHE A 478 -0.87 -0.69 16.26
C PHE A 478 -0.19 -2.02 16.61
N THR A 479 0.01 -2.87 15.60
CA THR A 479 0.79 -4.12 15.71
C THR A 479 1.91 -4.19 14.66
N PRO A 480 3.18 -4.42 15.05
CA PRO A 480 4.25 -4.66 14.09
C PRO A 480 4.13 -6.04 13.42
N LEU A 481 4.55 -6.16 12.15
CA LEU A 481 4.45 -7.42 11.36
C LEU A 481 5.62 -8.41 11.53
N ALA A 482 6.80 -7.97 12.00
CA ALA A 482 8.04 -8.75 11.93
C ALA A 482 8.97 -8.50 13.13
N ASP A 483 10.09 -9.23 13.18
CA ASP A 483 11.18 -9.12 14.19
C ASP A 483 12.02 -7.83 14.06
N ALA A 484 11.48 -6.78 13.46
CA ALA A 484 12.12 -5.49 13.30
C ALA A 484 11.14 -4.38 13.70
N ALA A 485 11.69 -3.27 14.19
CA ALA A 485 10.91 -2.10 14.54
C ALA A 485 10.09 -1.65 13.34
N ALA A 486 8.77 -1.57 13.49
CA ALA A 486 7.94 -0.94 12.49
C ALA A 486 8.30 0.55 12.40
N VAL A 487 8.30 1.12 11.20
CA VAL A 487 8.71 2.52 11.01
C VAL A 487 7.63 3.33 10.30
N ILE A 488 7.18 4.40 10.95
CA ILE A 488 6.51 5.51 10.28
C ILE A 488 7.57 6.56 9.98
N GLY A 489 7.87 6.75 8.69
CA GLY A 489 9.02 7.53 8.26
C GLY A 489 8.82 8.21 6.92
N ASN A 490 9.80 9.04 6.54
CA ASN A 490 9.81 9.64 5.22
C ASN A 490 10.03 8.59 4.13
N GLY A 491 9.29 8.73 3.04
CA GLY A 491 9.64 8.07 1.78
C GLY A 491 10.84 8.73 1.10
N SER A 492 11.26 8.19 -0.04
CA SER A 492 12.32 8.79 -0.84
C SER A 492 11.85 10.11 -1.48
N GLY A 493 12.70 11.14 -1.44
CA GLY A 493 12.41 12.43 -2.06
C GLY A 493 13.05 13.59 -1.31
N ALA A 494 12.73 14.81 -1.74
CA ALA A 494 13.25 16.06 -1.17
C ALA A 494 12.09 16.97 -0.73
N GLY A 495 12.39 17.91 0.17
CA GLY A 495 11.43 18.90 0.68
C GLY A 495 11.12 18.71 2.16
N LEU A 496 9.98 19.24 2.59
CA LEU A 496 9.48 19.05 3.95
C LEU A 496 9.16 17.58 4.17
N ALA A 497 9.49 17.08 5.35
CA ALA A 497 9.15 15.74 5.79
C ALA A 497 7.63 15.53 5.81
N GLY A 498 7.19 14.29 5.58
CA GLY A 498 5.89 13.81 6.01
C GLY A 498 5.72 13.99 7.52
N ARG A 499 4.49 13.84 8.02
CA ARG A 499 4.19 14.08 9.45
C ARG A 499 3.07 13.20 9.98
N VAL A 500 3.10 12.94 11.29
CA VAL A 500 1.96 12.46 12.05
C VAL A 500 1.31 13.66 12.73
N ASP A 501 -0.01 13.78 12.62
CA ASP A 501 -0.79 14.89 13.17
C ASP A 501 -1.87 14.33 14.08
N LEU A 502 -1.86 14.70 15.36
CA LEU A 502 -2.79 14.16 16.37
C LEU A 502 -4.17 14.87 16.32
N GLY A 503 -4.37 15.77 15.35
CA GLY A 503 -5.65 16.44 15.12
C GLY A 503 -6.08 17.41 16.23
N GLY A 504 -5.15 17.79 17.11
CA GLY A 504 -5.40 18.69 18.25
C GLY A 504 -6.02 18.02 19.47
N GLY A 505 -6.40 16.74 19.39
CA GLY A 505 -6.88 15.95 20.54
C GLY A 505 -5.75 15.26 21.30
N ASN A 506 -6.04 14.77 22.50
CA ASN A 506 -5.18 13.81 23.18
C ASN A 506 -5.43 12.42 22.57
N ARG A 507 -4.40 11.76 22.05
CA ARG A 507 -4.54 10.51 21.28
C ARG A 507 -3.87 9.34 21.99
N THR A 508 -4.60 8.25 22.10
CA THR A 508 -4.04 6.99 22.57
C THR A 508 -3.40 6.23 21.42
N LEU A 509 -2.11 5.94 21.56
CA LEU A 509 -1.38 4.99 20.71
C LEU A 509 -1.13 3.74 21.54
N ASN A 510 -1.92 2.70 21.27
CA ASN A 510 -1.72 1.37 21.83
C ASN A 510 -0.78 0.58 20.92
N VAL A 511 0.43 0.26 21.42
CA VAL A 511 1.44 -0.46 20.63
C VAL A 511 1.62 -1.87 21.22
N ALA A 512 1.31 -2.88 20.41
CA ALA A 512 1.54 -4.28 20.76
C ALA A 512 3.04 -4.60 20.86
N ASP A 513 3.38 -5.51 21.77
CA ASP A 513 4.74 -6.00 21.98
C ASP A 513 5.08 -7.07 20.94
N GLY A 514 6.09 -6.80 20.13
CA GLY A 514 6.67 -7.69 19.14
C GLY A 514 8.02 -8.26 19.63
N ALA A 515 8.78 -8.87 18.72
CA ALA A 515 10.09 -9.42 19.07
C ALA A 515 11.22 -8.37 19.08
N ALA A 516 10.98 -7.18 18.51
CA ALA A 516 11.97 -6.12 18.44
C ALA A 516 12.03 -5.34 19.77
N ALA A 517 13.21 -4.83 20.14
CA ALA A 517 13.34 -4.01 21.35
C ALA A 517 12.57 -2.66 21.26
N VAL A 518 12.31 -2.21 20.04
CA VAL A 518 11.41 -1.09 19.73
C VAL A 518 10.41 -1.62 18.72
N ASP A 519 9.13 -1.53 19.01
CA ASP A 519 8.07 -2.09 18.17
C ASP A 519 7.59 -1.11 17.12
N LEU A 520 7.55 0.18 17.48
CA LEU A 520 7.19 1.26 16.59
C LEU A 520 8.16 2.43 16.74
N THR A 521 8.79 2.85 15.64
CA THR A 521 9.55 4.09 15.53
C THR A 521 8.79 5.09 14.65
N ILE A 522 8.51 6.27 15.19
CA ILE A 522 8.03 7.42 14.41
C ILE A 522 9.22 8.37 14.21
N SER A 523 9.72 8.40 12.97
CA SER A 523 10.91 9.17 12.56
C SER A 523 10.59 10.48 11.86
N VAL A 524 9.30 10.73 11.62
CA VAL A 524 8.75 12.00 11.14
C VAL A 524 8.27 12.86 12.32
N PRO A 525 8.13 14.19 12.16
CA PRO A 525 7.50 15.03 13.17
C PRO A 525 6.10 14.55 13.58
N VAL A 526 5.87 14.43 14.88
CA VAL A 526 4.54 14.35 15.50
C VAL A 526 4.11 15.74 15.93
N LEU A 527 2.94 16.20 15.47
CA LEU A 527 2.43 17.57 15.68
C LEU A 527 1.01 17.58 16.25
N ASN A 528 0.68 18.70 16.91
CA ASN A 528 -0.63 19.03 17.48
C ASN A 528 -1.09 18.05 18.58
N GLY A 529 -1.99 18.48 19.47
CA GLY A 529 -2.61 17.61 20.47
C GLY A 529 -1.64 17.11 21.55
N GLY A 530 -2.01 15.98 22.20
CA GLY A 530 -1.23 15.28 23.23
C GLY A 530 -1.19 13.77 22.96
N LEU A 531 -0.33 13.04 23.67
CA LEU A 531 -0.06 11.63 23.43
C LEU A 531 -0.25 10.78 24.71
N VAL A 532 -1.07 9.73 24.61
CA VAL A 532 -1.12 8.64 25.60
C VAL A 532 -0.53 7.39 24.97
N LYS A 533 0.55 6.85 25.54
CA LYS A 533 1.16 5.59 25.13
C LYS A 533 0.64 4.46 26.02
N THR A 534 0.01 3.46 25.41
CA THR A 534 -0.42 2.22 26.07
C THR A 534 0.01 0.99 25.26
N GLY A 535 -0.34 -0.20 25.71
CA GLY A 535 0.16 -1.46 25.18
C GLY A 535 1.58 -1.78 25.63
N ALA A 536 1.89 -3.07 25.72
CA ALA A 536 3.15 -3.56 26.28
C ALA A 536 4.40 -3.18 25.46
N GLY A 537 4.25 -2.91 24.15
CA GLY A 537 5.36 -2.64 23.26
C GLY A 537 6.04 -1.28 23.48
N ALA A 538 7.22 -1.11 22.88
CA ALA A 538 8.01 0.11 22.92
C ALA A 538 7.76 1.03 21.71
N LEU A 539 7.47 2.30 21.97
CA LEU A 539 7.35 3.38 20.98
C LEU A 539 8.56 4.31 21.07
N ALA A 540 9.23 4.58 19.95
CA ALA A 540 10.29 5.59 19.85
C ALA A 540 9.87 6.77 18.97
N LEU A 541 9.98 7.99 19.50
CA LEU A 541 9.78 9.25 18.78
C LEU A 541 11.14 9.89 18.49
N THR A 542 11.58 9.78 17.23
CA THR A 542 12.92 10.23 16.80
C THR A 542 12.90 11.40 15.82
N GLY A 543 11.71 11.76 15.31
CA GLY A 543 11.52 12.97 14.51
C GLY A 543 11.62 14.26 15.31
N ALA A 544 11.58 15.39 14.61
CA ALA A 544 11.48 16.73 15.22
C ALA A 544 10.02 16.98 15.66
N ASN A 545 9.62 16.40 16.78
CA ASN A 545 8.25 16.48 17.30
C ASN A 545 7.96 17.86 17.90
N ALA A 546 6.70 18.28 17.87
CA ALA A 546 6.26 19.58 18.38
C ALA A 546 4.77 19.60 18.75
N TYR A 547 4.20 18.48 19.19
CA TYR A 547 2.89 18.51 19.85
C TYR A 547 3.01 19.20 21.21
N ALA A 548 1.93 19.80 21.70
CA ALA A 548 1.97 20.73 22.83
C ALA A 548 1.10 20.33 24.02
N GLY A 549 0.29 19.29 23.89
CA GLY A 549 -0.47 18.71 24.99
C GLY A 549 0.34 17.67 25.77
N ASP A 550 -0.27 17.17 26.84
CA ASP A 550 0.33 16.22 27.77
C ASP A 550 0.89 14.95 27.11
N THR A 551 1.87 14.36 27.78
CA THR A 551 2.40 13.04 27.46
C THR A 551 2.11 12.07 28.62
N ALA A 552 1.31 11.04 28.36
CA ALA A 552 1.09 9.95 29.31
C ALA A 552 1.74 8.65 28.82
N VAL A 553 2.34 7.89 29.72
CA VAL A 553 2.82 6.52 29.47
C VAL A 553 2.18 5.60 30.50
N GLU A 554 1.20 4.83 30.04
CA GLU A 554 0.38 3.96 30.88
C GLU A 554 0.87 2.51 30.86
N GLN A 555 1.43 2.06 29.73
CA GLN A 555 2.00 0.72 29.57
C GLN A 555 3.18 0.74 28.59
N GLY A 556 4.09 -0.23 28.75
CA GLY A 556 5.25 -0.41 27.89
C GLY A 556 6.27 0.72 28.03
N SER A 557 6.92 1.08 26.92
CA SER A 557 7.94 2.14 26.91
C SER A 557 7.65 3.21 25.87
N LEU A 558 7.89 4.47 26.21
CA LEU A 558 7.99 5.59 25.29
C LEU A 558 9.42 6.15 25.33
N ALA A 559 10.13 6.16 24.21
CA ALA A 559 11.45 6.74 24.08
C ALA A 559 11.40 8.05 23.28
N LEU A 560 11.93 9.13 23.85
CA LEU A 560 12.06 10.45 23.22
C LEU A 560 13.51 10.65 22.76
N GLY A 561 13.72 10.90 21.47
CA GLY A 561 15.05 11.14 20.91
C GLY A 561 15.54 12.59 21.03
N THR A 562 14.67 13.53 21.42
CA THR A 562 14.97 14.96 21.57
C THR A 562 14.15 15.56 22.72
N PRO A 563 14.62 16.66 23.36
CA PRO A 563 13.84 17.41 24.33
C PRO A 563 12.89 18.36 23.58
N PHE A 564 11.61 17.99 23.48
CA PHE A 564 10.61 18.76 22.72
C PHE A 564 9.30 18.98 23.47
N LEU A 565 9.13 18.39 24.65
CA LEU A 565 7.89 18.50 25.41
C LEU A 565 7.61 19.96 25.71
N ALA A 566 6.33 20.34 25.66
CA ALA A 566 5.97 21.74 25.87
C ALA A 566 6.10 22.10 27.36
N ASN A 567 6.64 23.28 27.64
CA ASN A 567 6.84 23.76 29.01
C ASN A 567 5.55 23.86 29.85
N GLY A 568 4.39 23.94 29.19
CA GLY A 568 3.07 23.97 29.84
C GLY A 568 2.30 22.66 29.76
N ALA A 569 2.98 21.55 29.41
CA ALA A 569 2.38 20.23 29.31
C ALA A 569 2.83 19.34 30.47
N ASP A 570 1.93 18.45 30.89
CA ASP A 570 2.22 17.47 31.93
C ASP A 570 2.86 16.20 31.36
N VAL A 571 3.66 15.54 32.19
CA VAL A 571 4.10 14.15 31.99
C VAL A 571 3.43 13.26 33.02
N LYS A 572 2.75 12.20 32.57
CA LYS A 572 2.00 11.26 33.43
C LYS A 572 2.52 9.84 33.24
N LEU A 573 3.03 9.22 34.28
CA LEU A 573 3.59 7.86 34.23
C LEU A 573 2.78 6.94 35.15
N LEU A 574 2.46 5.73 34.68
CA LEU A 574 1.95 4.66 35.54
C LEU A 574 3.05 3.67 35.91
N THR A 575 2.96 3.10 37.11
CA THR A 575 3.86 2.05 37.55
C THR A 575 3.83 0.87 36.57
N GLY A 576 5.03 0.45 36.14
CA GLY A 576 5.23 -0.60 35.13
C GLY A 576 5.48 -0.06 33.73
N ALA A 577 5.24 1.23 33.47
CA ALA A 577 5.64 1.91 32.24
C ALA A 577 7.00 2.61 32.38
N THR A 578 7.63 2.96 31.26
CA THR A 578 8.88 3.74 31.26
C THR A 578 8.87 4.85 30.22
N LEU A 579 9.44 6.00 30.60
CA LEU A 579 9.78 7.10 29.70
C LEU A 579 11.31 7.17 29.54
N GLY A 580 11.78 6.87 28.32
CA GLY A 580 13.18 6.97 27.94
C GLY A 580 13.53 8.35 27.41
N LEU A 581 14.34 9.09 28.17
CA LEU A 581 14.88 10.40 27.80
C LEU A 581 16.19 10.19 27.03
N ASN A 582 16.08 9.70 25.79
CA ASN A 582 17.21 9.29 24.96
C ASN A 582 17.85 10.47 24.23
N PHE A 583 18.06 11.56 24.96
CA PHE A 583 18.72 12.78 24.50
C PHE A 583 19.71 13.28 25.56
N ALA A 584 20.50 14.28 25.22
CA ALA A 584 21.36 14.97 26.16
C ALA A 584 20.73 16.30 26.58
N GLY A 585 20.90 16.69 27.84
CA GLY A 585 20.36 17.93 28.39
C GLY A 585 19.06 17.74 29.17
N THR A 586 18.35 18.84 29.39
CA THR A 586 17.11 18.89 30.19
C THR A 586 15.97 19.43 29.33
N ASP A 587 14.81 18.79 29.40
CA ASP A 587 13.55 19.27 28.82
C ASP A 587 12.67 19.89 29.91
N VAL A 588 11.88 20.92 29.61
CA VAL A 588 11.06 21.62 30.62
C VAL A 588 9.61 21.21 30.48
N ILE A 589 8.97 20.87 31.59
CA ILE A 589 7.55 20.49 31.65
C ILE A 589 6.83 21.22 32.79
N ASP A 590 5.50 21.19 32.80
CA ASP A 590 4.70 21.79 33.86
C ASP A 590 4.77 20.92 35.12
N SER A 591 4.01 19.82 35.14
CA SER A 591 4.01 18.85 36.24
C SER A 591 4.39 17.43 35.79
N LEU A 592 4.98 16.67 36.71
CA LEU A 592 5.20 15.23 36.58
C LEU A 592 4.24 14.51 37.53
N PHE A 593 3.47 13.56 37.03
CA PHE A 593 2.63 12.67 37.82
C PHE A 593 3.13 11.23 37.74
N ILE A 594 3.17 10.53 38.87
CA ILE A 594 3.40 9.09 38.95
C ILE A 594 2.20 8.46 39.65
N ASP A 595 1.51 7.55 38.99
CA ASP A 595 0.26 6.92 39.47
C ASP A 595 -0.79 7.96 39.92
N GLY A 596 -0.90 9.05 39.16
CA GLY A 596 -1.81 10.17 39.46
C GLY A 596 -1.33 11.10 40.57
N VAL A 597 -0.20 10.83 41.23
CA VAL A 597 0.36 11.67 42.29
C VAL A 597 1.37 12.66 41.69
N SER A 598 1.16 13.96 41.89
CA SER A 598 2.11 14.99 41.46
C SER A 598 3.44 14.82 42.19
N GLN A 599 4.52 15.01 41.46
CA GLN A 599 5.89 14.92 41.95
C GLN A 599 6.46 16.32 42.17
N ALA A 600 7.42 16.43 43.09
CA ALA A 600 8.03 17.70 43.49
C ALA A 600 8.64 18.46 42.29
N ALA A 601 8.55 19.79 42.30
CA ALA A 601 9.25 20.63 41.33
C ALA A 601 10.77 20.51 41.51
N GLY A 602 11.50 20.42 40.40
CA GLY A 602 12.95 20.20 40.39
C GLY A 602 13.41 19.37 39.19
N VAL A 603 14.69 18.99 39.19
CA VAL A 603 15.29 18.21 38.08
C VAL A 603 15.11 16.71 38.34
N TRP A 604 14.39 16.05 37.44
CA TRP A 604 14.11 14.61 37.46
C TRP A 604 14.90 13.86 36.41
N GLY A 605 15.38 12.66 36.75
CA GLY A 605 16.09 11.80 35.81
C GLY A 605 16.05 10.32 36.19
N ALA A 606 16.72 9.51 35.37
CA ALA A 606 16.90 8.08 35.65
C ALA A 606 17.72 7.83 36.92
N LEU A 607 17.61 6.63 37.51
CA LEU A 607 18.48 6.21 38.61
C LEU A 607 19.96 6.34 38.20
N GLY A 608 20.76 7.02 39.02
CA GLY A 608 22.19 7.25 38.75
C GLY A 608 22.50 8.39 37.76
N SER A 609 21.49 9.15 37.30
CA SER A 609 21.68 10.31 36.41
C SER A 609 22.36 11.52 37.07
N GLY A 610 22.37 11.57 38.41
CA GLY A 610 22.83 12.76 39.15
C GLY A 610 21.80 13.89 39.24
N ALA A 611 20.56 13.65 38.80
CA ALA A 611 19.43 14.55 38.99
C ALA A 611 19.08 14.74 40.48
N GLU A 612 18.40 15.84 40.80
CA GLU A 612 17.92 16.13 42.16
C GLU A 612 16.94 15.05 42.65
N PHE A 613 16.02 14.67 41.77
CA PHE A 613 15.08 13.59 41.97
C PHE A 613 15.30 12.50 40.92
N THR A 614 15.10 11.25 41.32
CA THR A 614 15.27 10.11 40.40
C THR A 614 14.10 9.15 40.49
N SER A 615 13.75 8.54 39.36
CA SER A 615 12.71 7.52 39.27
C SER A 615 13.18 6.36 38.38
N PRO A 616 12.86 5.10 38.73
CA PRO A 616 13.08 3.96 37.84
C PRO A 616 12.18 3.97 36.60
N LEU A 617 11.10 4.76 36.61
CA LEU A 617 10.23 4.95 35.43
C LEU A 617 10.85 5.88 34.39
N LEU A 618 11.92 6.61 34.76
CA LEU A 618 12.72 7.41 33.85
C LEU A 618 13.98 6.63 33.46
N THR A 619 14.28 6.58 32.16
CA THR A 619 15.48 5.94 31.62
C THR A 619 16.20 6.87 30.64
N GLY A 620 17.38 6.50 30.16
CA GLY A 620 18.17 7.34 29.25
C GLY A 620 19.06 8.35 29.95
N THR A 621 19.67 9.25 29.18
CA THR A 621 20.66 10.24 29.64
C THR A 621 20.09 11.65 29.84
N GLY A 622 18.88 11.90 29.35
CA GLY A 622 18.20 13.18 29.44
C GLY A 622 17.54 13.38 30.81
N LEU A 623 17.12 14.61 31.06
CA LEU A 623 16.51 15.06 32.31
C LEU A 623 15.20 15.81 32.02
N LEU A 624 14.31 15.87 33.00
CA LEU A 624 13.12 16.71 33.01
C LEU A 624 13.28 17.79 34.09
N GLN A 625 13.00 19.04 33.75
CA GLN A 625 12.78 20.12 34.71
C GLN A 625 11.29 20.24 34.96
N VAL A 626 10.84 19.80 36.12
CA VAL A 626 9.46 20.00 36.60
C VAL A 626 9.36 21.39 37.21
N THR A 627 8.38 22.18 36.78
CA THR A 627 8.23 23.58 37.20
C THR A 627 7.11 23.79 38.21
N THR A 628 6.10 22.92 38.19
CA THR A 628 4.93 23.01 39.07
C THR A 628 4.76 21.72 39.86
N PHE A 629 4.64 21.86 41.19
CA PHE A 629 4.14 20.80 42.06
C PHE A 629 2.67 21.08 42.36
N VAL A 630 1.79 20.17 41.96
CA VAL A 630 0.37 20.22 42.31
C VAL A 630 0.19 19.42 43.59
N ALA A 631 0.09 20.10 44.74
CA ALA A 631 -0.17 19.41 45.99
C ALA A 631 -1.43 18.54 45.87
N PRO A 632 -1.43 17.29 46.37
CA PRO A 632 -2.66 16.52 46.44
C PRO A 632 -3.72 17.33 47.22
N PRO A 633 -5.01 17.23 46.86
CA PRO A 633 -6.07 17.83 47.65
C PRO A 633 -5.92 17.43 49.12
N SER A 634 -6.02 18.40 50.02
CA SER A 634 -5.93 18.12 51.44
C SER A 634 -7.04 17.14 51.82
N PRO A 635 -6.76 16.06 52.56
CA PRO A 635 -7.81 15.22 53.11
C PRO A 635 -8.77 15.96 54.05
N ALA A 636 -8.41 17.17 54.50
CA ALA A 636 -9.23 18.03 55.34
C ALA A 636 -9.96 19.15 54.60
N ASP A 637 -9.77 19.28 53.28
CA ASP A 637 -10.57 20.14 52.41
C ASP A 637 -11.81 19.34 51.97
N PHE A 638 -12.85 19.39 52.80
CA PHE A 638 -14.05 18.57 52.65
C PHE A 638 -15.01 19.17 51.62
N ASN A 639 -14.94 20.48 51.36
CA ASN A 639 -15.77 21.16 50.38
C ASN A 639 -15.11 21.27 48.99
N LEU A 640 -13.82 20.90 48.87
CA LEU A 640 -12.99 20.90 47.68
C LEU A 640 -12.80 22.28 47.05
N ASP A 641 -12.76 23.34 47.86
CA ASP A 641 -12.54 24.71 47.40
C ASP A 641 -11.05 25.11 47.34
N GLY A 642 -10.16 24.20 47.76
CA GLY A 642 -8.71 24.38 47.75
C GLY A 642 -8.15 24.99 49.03
N PHE A 643 -8.99 25.23 50.05
CA PHE A 643 -8.59 25.70 51.37
C PHE A 643 -9.04 24.71 52.44
N VAL A 644 -8.31 24.64 53.54
CA VAL A 644 -8.73 23.93 54.76
C VAL A 644 -9.11 24.99 55.77
N ASP A 645 -10.39 25.31 55.85
CA ASP A 645 -10.86 26.46 56.62
C ASP A 645 -12.13 26.21 57.46
N ALA A 646 -12.81 27.29 57.87
CA ALA A 646 -13.98 27.19 58.72
C ALA A 646 -15.18 26.52 58.04
N ASP A 647 -15.27 26.57 56.71
CA ASP A 647 -16.32 25.91 55.95
C ASP A 647 -16.09 24.39 55.96
N ASP A 648 -14.84 23.91 55.92
CA ASP A 648 -14.51 22.50 56.13
C ASP A 648 -14.77 22.07 57.57
N LEU A 649 -14.38 22.89 58.54
CA LEU A 649 -14.69 22.60 59.94
C LEU A 649 -16.19 22.44 60.16
N LEU A 650 -17.01 23.22 59.45
CA LEU A 650 -18.46 23.11 59.50
C LEU A 650 -18.95 21.79 58.89
N VAL A 651 -18.34 21.31 57.81
CA VAL A 651 -18.62 19.98 57.23
C VAL A 651 -18.33 18.88 58.25
N TRP A 652 -17.16 18.88 58.88
CA TRP A 652 -16.81 17.92 59.93
C TRP A 652 -17.77 18.01 61.13
N GLN A 653 -18.04 19.22 61.64
CA GLN A 653 -18.94 19.43 62.77
C GLN A 653 -20.37 18.94 62.50
N THR A 654 -20.84 19.10 61.26
CA THR A 654 -22.18 18.69 60.85
C THR A 654 -22.34 17.17 60.89
N ASN A 655 -21.28 16.43 60.60
CA ASN A 655 -21.31 14.97 60.48
C ASN A 655 -20.60 14.24 61.64
N LEU A 656 -20.14 14.96 62.66
CA LEU A 656 -19.45 14.40 63.83
C LEU A 656 -20.24 13.23 64.45
N GLY A 657 -19.60 12.06 64.53
CA GLY A 657 -20.19 10.82 65.04
C GLY A 657 -20.84 9.93 63.97
N MET A 658 -20.78 10.32 62.69
CA MET A 658 -21.09 9.43 61.57
C MET A 658 -20.08 8.27 61.53
N ALA A 659 -20.55 7.04 61.31
CA ALA A 659 -19.71 5.84 61.35
C ALA A 659 -20.24 4.74 60.42
N GLY A 660 -19.33 4.09 59.69
CA GLY A 660 -19.58 2.92 58.84
C GLY A 660 -19.73 3.23 57.35
N ASP A 661 -19.94 4.50 56.99
CA ASP A 661 -20.11 4.96 55.61
C ASP A 661 -19.67 6.43 55.40
N ALA A 662 -18.88 7.00 56.31
CA ALA A 662 -18.38 8.36 56.13
C ALA A 662 -17.48 8.47 54.89
N THR A 663 -17.58 9.60 54.19
CA THR A 663 -16.73 9.94 53.05
C THR A 663 -15.93 11.20 53.37
N LEU A 664 -14.94 11.52 52.53
CA LEU A 664 -14.20 12.78 52.61
C LEU A 664 -15.14 14.00 52.70
N ALA A 665 -16.18 14.05 51.86
CA ALA A 665 -17.17 15.13 51.87
C ALA A 665 -18.07 15.16 53.13
N ASN A 666 -18.00 14.12 53.97
CA ASN A 666 -18.62 14.10 55.28
C ASN A 666 -17.66 14.52 56.40
N GLY A 667 -16.36 14.70 56.13
CA GLY A 667 -15.38 15.01 57.15
C GLY A 667 -14.48 13.85 57.57
N ASP A 668 -14.47 12.74 56.83
CA ASP A 668 -13.55 11.59 57.07
C ASP A 668 -12.19 11.87 56.39
N ALA A 669 -11.30 12.54 57.13
CA ALA A 669 -9.99 12.93 56.64
C ALA A 669 -8.98 11.78 56.71
N ASN A 670 -9.16 10.83 57.63
CA ASN A 670 -8.23 9.71 57.81
C ASN A 670 -8.59 8.47 56.95
N GLY A 671 -9.79 8.46 56.36
CA GLY A 671 -10.31 7.41 55.48
C GLY A 671 -10.76 6.15 56.23
N ASP A 672 -11.08 6.23 57.51
CA ASP A 672 -11.48 5.09 58.35
C ASP A 672 -13.00 4.81 58.37
N LEU A 673 -13.75 5.55 57.55
CA LEU A 673 -15.20 5.51 57.40
C LEU A 673 -15.96 6.04 58.63
N GLN A 674 -15.31 6.86 59.46
CA GLN A 674 -15.92 7.57 60.57
C GLN A 674 -15.57 9.07 60.52
N VAL A 675 -16.39 9.90 61.17
CA VAL A 675 -16.10 11.32 61.38
C VAL A 675 -15.91 11.55 62.86
N ASP A 676 -14.67 11.56 63.32
CA ASP A 676 -14.30 11.65 64.73
C ASP A 676 -13.13 12.59 65.02
N GLY A 677 -12.60 12.53 66.24
CA GLY A 677 -11.52 13.41 66.68
C GLY A 677 -10.20 13.21 65.93
N ASN A 678 -9.98 12.07 65.27
CA ASN A 678 -8.80 11.80 64.46
C ASN A 678 -8.85 12.60 63.15
N ASP A 679 -10.04 12.79 62.56
CA ASP A 679 -10.20 13.64 61.38
C ASP A 679 -10.02 15.11 61.71
N LEU A 680 -10.56 15.54 62.87
CA LEU A 680 -10.35 16.90 63.36
C LEU A 680 -8.88 17.21 63.57
N LEU A 681 -8.08 16.24 64.02
CA LEU A 681 -6.63 16.39 64.18
C LEU A 681 -5.94 16.63 62.82
N ILE A 682 -6.41 15.98 61.75
CA ILE A 682 -5.90 16.20 60.39
C ILE A 682 -6.30 17.60 59.90
N TRP A 683 -7.57 17.99 60.06
CA TRP A 683 -8.02 19.35 59.75
C TRP A 683 -7.23 20.43 60.51
N GLN A 684 -6.98 20.23 61.80
CA GLN A 684 -6.18 21.15 62.60
C GLN A 684 -4.73 21.25 62.12
N ALA A 685 -4.15 20.13 61.69
CA ALA A 685 -2.78 20.07 61.20
C ALA A 685 -2.64 20.74 59.82
N GLU A 686 -3.68 20.68 59.00
CA GLU A 686 -3.67 21.16 57.62
C GLU A 686 -4.37 22.51 57.41
N TYR A 687 -4.89 23.12 58.48
CA TYR A 687 -5.57 24.42 58.44
C TYR A 687 -4.75 25.49 57.70
N THR A 688 -5.30 25.98 56.59
CA THR A 688 -4.61 26.94 55.71
C THR A 688 -4.90 28.40 56.04
N GLY A 689 -5.83 28.66 56.97
CA GLY A 689 -6.44 29.99 57.15
C GLY A 689 -7.66 30.18 56.26
N PRO A 690 -8.46 31.25 56.48
CA PRO A 690 -9.67 31.52 55.72
C PRO A 690 -9.37 31.71 54.22
N ALA A 691 -10.20 31.14 53.35
CA ALA A 691 -10.12 31.33 51.92
C ALA A 691 -10.07 32.83 51.56
N PRO A 692 -9.23 33.25 50.59
CA PRO A 692 -9.17 34.62 50.12
C PRO A 692 -10.55 35.07 49.63
N VAL A 693 -11.05 36.17 50.19
CA VAL A 693 -12.31 36.77 49.74
C VAL A 693 -12.08 37.31 48.33
N THR A 694 -12.47 36.54 47.31
CA THR A 694 -12.49 37.03 45.94
C THR A 694 -13.61 38.07 45.86
N THR A 695 -13.26 39.34 46.04
CA THR A 695 -14.16 40.40 45.57
C THR A 695 -14.23 40.19 44.06
N ALA A 696 -15.38 39.74 43.55
CA ALA A 696 -15.65 39.70 42.13
C ALA A 696 -15.20 41.04 41.55
N VAL A 697 -14.10 41.05 40.80
CA VAL A 697 -13.75 42.19 39.98
C VAL A 697 -14.90 42.29 39.00
N PRO A 698 -15.69 43.38 38.98
CA PRO A 698 -16.73 43.50 37.99
C PRO A 698 -16.04 43.50 36.64
N GLU A 699 -16.19 42.42 35.87
CA GLU A 699 -15.92 42.49 34.45
C GLU A 699 -16.75 43.67 33.91
N PRO A 700 -16.17 44.59 33.12
CA PRO A 700 -16.98 45.60 32.48
C PRO A 700 -17.95 44.86 31.56
N SER A 701 -19.21 44.75 31.99
CA SER A 701 -20.28 44.09 31.25
C SER A 701 -20.19 44.48 29.76
N GLY A 702 -19.95 43.50 28.89
CA GLY A 702 -19.83 43.70 27.43
C GLY A 702 -21.05 44.40 26.80
N TRP A 703 -22.14 44.53 27.56
CA TRP A 703 -23.32 45.34 27.26
C TRP A 703 -23.05 46.85 27.19
N ALA A 704 -22.09 47.39 27.95
CA ALA A 704 -21.74 48.81 27.92
C ALA A 704 -21.02 49.21 26.61
N LEU A 705 -20.23 48.29 26.01
CA LEU A 705 -19.58 48.50 24.71
C LEU A 705 -20.56 48.30 23.54
N PHE A 706 -21.59 47.46 23.69
CA PHE A 706 -22.64 47.30 22.69
C PHE A 706 -23.62 48.49 22.63
N LEU A 707 -23.90 49.14 23.77
CA LEU A 707 -24.77 50.31 23.83
C LEU A 707 -24.11 51.61 23.33
N VAL A 708 -22.78 51.72 23.39
CA VAL A 708 -22.06 52.88 22.80
C VAL A 708 -21.93 52.75 21.28
N MET A 709 -21.85 51.54 20.72
CA MET A 709 -21.92 51.34 19.25
C MET A 709 -23.34 51.51 18.69
N ALA A 710 -24.39 51.16 19.43
CA ALA A 710 -25.77 51.34 18.97
C ALA A 710 -26.27 52.80 19.03
N ALA A 711 -25.66 53.65 19.87
CA ALA A 711 -26.07 55.06 20.05
C ALA A 711 -25.42 56.04 19.05
N THR A 712 -24.52 55.60 18.17
CA THR A 712 -23.86 56.47 17.15
C THR A 712 -24.39 56.31 15.72
N LEU A 713 -25.42 55.48 15.52
CA LEU A 713 -26.10 55.29 14.22
C LEU A 713 -27.55 55.80 14.31
N PRO A 714 -27.79 57.13 14.31
CA PRO A 714 -28.36 57.72 13.10
C PRO A 714 -28.00 59.21 12.94
N ALA A 715 -26.88 59.50 12.26
CA ALA A 715 -26.67 60.80 11.65
C ALA A 715 -26.00 60.62 10.30
N LEU A 716 -26.77 60.22 9.28
CA LEU A 716 -26.57 60.64 7.89
C LEU A 716 -27.84 60.33 7.09
N ARG A 717 -28.74 61.32 7.13
CA ARG A 717 -29.84 61.54 6.19
C ARG A 717 -29.29 61.63 4.76
N ARG A 718 -29.97 60.95 3.81
CA ARG A 718 -30.52 61.47 2.53
C ARG A 718 -29.64 62.50 1.80
N LEU A 719 -29.05 62.22 0.63
CA LEU A 719 -29.60 62.14 -0.77
C LEU A 719 -28.42 62.53 -1.71
N PRO A 720 -28.48 62.49 -3.08
CA PRO A 720 -29.45 61.92 -4.03
C PRO A 720 -28.83 61.05 -5.15
N GLN A 721 -29.70 60.45 -5.95
CA GLN A 721 -29.43 59.85 -7.26
C GLN A 721 -28.89 60.86 -8.29
N HIS A 722 -28.01 60.43 -9.21
CA HIS A 722 -28.06 60.65 -10.67
C HIS A 722 -26.90 59.92 -11.41
N PRO A 723 -26.92 59.77 -12.77
CA PRO A 723 -26.76 58.48 -13.45
C PRO A 723 -25.61 58.42 -14.48
N ALA A 724 -25.45 57.25 -15.13
CA ALA A 724 -24.64 56.94 -16.32
C ALA A 724 -23.11 57.13 -16.13
N TRP A 725 -22.25 56.18 -16.48
CA TRP A 725 -22.10 55.47 -17.75
C TRP A 725 -21.63 54.02 -17.52
#